data_AF-A0A7X8QYJ5-F1
#
_entry.id   AF-A0A7X8QYJ5-F1
#
_cell.length_a   1.000
_cell.length_b   1.000
_cell.length_c   1.000
_cell.angle_alpha   90.00
_cell.angle_beta   90.00
_cell.angle_gamma   90.00
#
_symmetry.space_group_name_H-M   'P 1'
#
loop_
_entity.id
_entity.type
_entity.pdbx_description
1 polymer ?
#
loop_
_entity_poly.entity_id
_entity_poly.type
_entity_poly.pdbx_seq_one_letter_code
_entity_poly.pdbx_strand_id
1 'polypeptide(L)'
;MTNIPLWIFWILIAAILLWKAKPARFKEYHEDALSLENSKGLLGLLAILVVLHHLVQKIGGQNAGSLAVLENMGVCFVGGFFFFSGYGLFYSFKNKPDYLRGFLKKRMPTILVPFFVSIIIYMFANIAAGAKYKGIEIIKYLLGLSLNTYNSNISQMWYIVEIALFYILFYLIFRLIKNESIALTVMGVLVVVVMGFSLLSGHGENLFQGEWWYNASFLFIIGMIFAKHKDKIMVFMKKAYWVLLPACIIITVAFYKLTNHMLSTYSYWSETPTNPGYLDKLLCLSSQLPMVIFFVLSMLLLTMKIQFKNPVLKFLGTISLELYLIHNLFIVYFKQVKIVSIKNNFMYMLIVLLLSVLIAWILHGFNQYITGALTGRNKKNKPDQQDLLDTGKTTHNHSIDCFRIIASFLVVCIHIPFRGTMGSIVIAFGKIAVPFFLVVSGYFLYRDDNQEFLKRLVKQTKRILFLTLFANLLFALVAYINASIAGVNQNFIGQYFTLNNLKYFLLYNMSPFADHLWYLGSLLYSLVILIVLAKVNIHKYAMFLSPALLGVYIYLSKNGSGDLIAYRNALIVTVPYLMMGCLIRRYEKRLTNLNGLVYIIPLIILLVTNVLEYSYYKTLAIPYYSAELLVYAVVLV
;
A
#
# COMPACT_ATOMS: atom_id res chain seq x y z
N MET A 1 28.85 26.57 -8.11
CA MET A 1 28.81 25.32 -7.32
C MET A 1 29.44 24.23 -8.15
N THR A 2 30.47 23.57 -7.66
CA THR A 2 31.19 22.50 -8.36
C THR A 2 30.24 21.33 -8.63
N ASN A 3 30.13 20.89 -9.89
CA ASN A 3 29.33 19.73 -10.25
C ASN A 3 30.05 18.47 -9.77
N ILE A 4 29.64 17.95 -8.60
CA ILE A 4 30.11 16.67 -8.09
C ILE A 4 29.79 15.59 -9.13
N PRO A 5 30.78 14.79 -9.56
CA PRO A 5 30.59 13.87 -10.67
C PRO A 5 29.75 12.66 -10.25
N LEU A 6 28.85 12.21 -11.14
CA LEU A 6 27.91 11.14 -10.84
C LEU A 6 28.56 9.75 -10.72
N TRP A 7 29.79 9.56 -11.20
CA TRP A 7 30.50 8.28 -11.04
C TRP A 7 30.75 7.90 -9.57
N ILE A 8 30.63 8.84 -8.63
CA ILE A 8 30.68 8.56 -7.18
C ILE A 8 29.60 7.55 -6.75
N PHE A 9 28.45 7.48 -7.44
CA PHE A 9 27.44 6.47 -7.15
C PHE A 9 27.97 5.03 -7.39
N TRP A 10 28.95 4.81 -8.27
CA TRP A 10 29.62 3.51 -8.38
C TRP A 10 30.44 3.16 -7.14
N ILE A 11 31.12 4.14 -6.55
CA ILE A 11 31.81 3.93 -5.26
C ILE A 11 30.79 3.57 -4.19
N LEU A 12 29.66 4.27 -4.13
CA LEU A 12 28.59 3.97 -3.16
C LEU A 12 28.04 2.55 -3.34
N ILE A 13 27.75 2.13 -4.58
CA ILE A 13 27.30 0.77 -4.88
C ILE A 13 28.35 -0.26 -4.47
N ALA A 14 29.62 -0.04 -4.83
CA ALA A 14 30.72 -0.92 -4.47
C ALA A 14 30.90 -1.01 -2.94
N ALA A 15 30.78 0.12 -2.23
CA ALA A 15 30.83 0.16 -0.78
C ALA A 15 29.67 -0.64 -0.16
N ILE A 16 28.43 -0.44 -0.62
CA ILE A 16 27.26 -1.20 -0.15
C ILE A 16 27.45 -2.71 -0.39
N LEU A 17 27.95 -3.09 -1.57
CA LEU A 17 28.11 -4.47 -1.99
C LEU A 17 29.25 -5.18 -1.25
N LEU A 18 30.42 -4.55 -1.20
CA LEU A 18 31.68 -5.17 -0.76
C LEU A 18 31.98 -4.99 0.73
N TRP A 19 31.25 -4.11 1.43
CA TRP A 19 31.41 -3.93 2.87
C TRP A 19 31.27 -5.26 3.60
N LYS A 20 32.34 -5.70 4.30
CA LYS A 20 32.39 -7.00 5.00
C LYS A 20 32.01 -8.22 4.14
N ALA A 21 32.17 -8.13 2.81
CA ALA A 21 31.99 -9.28 1.94
C ALA A 21 33.01 -10.37 2.26
N LYS A 22 32.58 -11.63 2.25
CA LYS A 22 33.44 -12.77 2.61
C LYS A 22 33.79 -13.57 1.35
N PRO A 23 35.03 -13.47 0.83
CA PRO A 23 35.47 -14.33 -0.25
C PRO A 23 35.58 -15.78 0.24
N ALA A 24 35.29 -16.73 -0.65
CA ALA A 24 35.55 -18.15 -0.43
C ALA A 24 37.06 -18.39 -0.39
N ARG A 25 37.50 -19.39 0.37
CA ARG A 25 38.90 -19.81 0.37
C ARG A 25 39.31 -20.34 -1.00
N PHE A 26 40.61 -20.37 -1.26
CA PHE A 26 41.15 -20.90 -2.50
C PHE A 26 40.66 -22.34 -2.74
N LYS A 27 40.15 -22.62 -3.95
CA LYS A 27 39.48 -23.89 -4.35
C LYS A 27 38.17 -24.27 -3.63
N GLU A 28 37.69 -23.49 -2.66
CA GLU A 28 36.41 -23.73 -1.98
C GLU A 28 35.25 -22.93 -2.61
N TYR A 29 34.02 -23.35 -2.37
CA TYR A 29 32.80 -22.65 -2.79
C TYR A 29 31.84 -22.51 -1.62
N HIS A 30 31.07 -21.43 -1.58
CA HIS A 30 30.00 -21.26 -0.61
C HIS A 30 28.80 -22.15 -0.97
N GLU A 31 28.53 -23.18 -0.16
CA GLU A 31 27.40 -24.10 -0.37
C GLU A 31 26.02 -23.42 -0.23
N ASP A 32 25.99 -22.29 0.47
CA ASP A 32 24.82 -21.49 0.78
C ASP A 32 24.70 -20.23 -0.10
N ALA A 33 25.34 -20.24 -1.28
CA ALA A 33 25.30 -19.14 -2.27
C ALA A 33 23.86 -18.69 -2.60
N LEU A 34 22.91 -19.63 -2.63
CA LEU A 34 21.48 -19.40 -2.87
C LEU A 34 20.63 -19.39 -1.58
N SER A 35 21.26 -19.20 -0.43
CA SER A 35 20.52 -19.09 0.84
C SER A 35 19.59 -17.88 0.84
N LEU A 36 18.51 -18.00 1.61
CA LEU A 36 17.51 -16.93 1.74
C LEU A 36 18.14 -15.60 2.17
N GLU A 37 19.13 -15.64 3.07
CA GLU A 37 19.81 -14.43 3.53
C GLU A 37 20.61 -13.75 2.41
N ASN A 38 21.38 -14.53 1.63
CA ASN A 38 22.18 -13.99 0.53
C ASN A 38 21.28 -13.47 -0.61
N SER A 39 20.24 -14.23 -0.97
CA SER A 39 19.25 -13.80 -1.97
C SER A 39 18.52 -12.51 -1.55
N LYS A 40 18.15 -12.36 -0.27
CA LYS A 40 17.53 -11.11 0.22
C LYS A 40 18.49 -9.93 0.15
N GLY A 41 19.76 -10.12 0.52
CA GLY A 41 20.79 -9.09 0.40
C GLY A 41 20.95 -8.62 -1.04
N LEU A 42 21.01 -9.55 -2.00
CA LEU A 42 21.05 -9.23 -3.43
C LEU A 42 19.81 -8.47 -3.90
N LEU A 43 18.61 -8.89 -3.50
CA LEU A 43 17.37 -8.18 -3.83
C LEU A 43 17.37 -6.74 -3.28
N GLY A 44 17.97 -6.51 -2.12
CA GLY A 44 18.20 -5.17 -1.57
C GLY A 44 19.09 -4.30 -2.46
N LEU A 45 20.18 -4.86 -2.97
CA LEU A 45 21.04 -4.18 -3.95
C LEU A 45 20.30 -3.90 -5.26
N LEU A 46 19.58 -4.89 -5.78
CA LEU A 46 18.82 -4.76 -7.02
C LEU A 46 17.75 -3.67 -6.90
N ALA A 47 17.10 -3.53 -5.74
CA ALA A 47 16.17 -2.43 -5.49
C ALA A 47 16.84 -1.05 -5.62
N ILE A 48 18.04 -0.87 -5.05
CA ILE A 48 18.82 0.37 -5.20
C ILE A 48 19.18 0.62 -6.67
N LEU A 49 19.60 -0.43 -7.40
CA LEU A 49 19.93 -0.33 -8.82
C LEU A 49 18.70 0.01 -9.69
N VAL A 50 17.50 -0.45 -9.32
CA VAL A 50 16.23 -0.03 -9.94
C VAL A 50 15.98 1.47 -9.72
N VAL A 51 16.19 1.99 -8.50
CA VAL A 51 16.06 3.45 -8.24
C VAL A 51 17.02 4.24 -9.12
N LEU A 52 18.28 3.80 -9.22
CA LEU A 52 19.30 4.46 -10.03
C LEU A 52 18.99 4.36 -11.54
N HIS A 53 18.49 3.23 -12.02
CA HIS A 53 18.01 3.07 -13.39
C HIS A 53 16.95 4.12 -13.75
N HIS A 54 15.89 4.27 -12.93
CA HIS A 54 14.86 5.28 -13.20
C HIS A 54 15.36 6.71 -13.05
N LEU A 55 16.29 6.96 -12.12
CA LEU A 55 16.97 8.26 -12.03
C LEU A 55 17.73 8.58 -13.31
N VAL A 56 18.49 7.61 -13.85
CA VAL A 56 19.22 7.74 -15.12
C VAL A 56 18.27 8.01 -16.29
N GLN A 57 17.18 7.24 -16.41
CA GLN A 57 16.13 7.51 -17.41
C GLN A 57 15.57 8.93 -17.28
N LYS A 58 15.41 9.44 -16.05
CA LYS A 58 14.83 10.76 -15.78
C LYS A 58 15.82 11.92 -15.99
N ILE A 59 17.13 11.71 -15.85
CA ILE A 59 18.15 12.73 -16.16
C ILE A 59 18.62 12.66 -17.61
N GLY A 60 18.44 11.51 -18.27
CA GLY A 60 18.91 11.20 -19.61
C GLY A 60 20.34 10.65 -19.60
N GLY A 61 20.61 9.61 -20.40
CA GLY A 61 21.91 8.93 -20.45
C GLY A 61 23.10 9.87 -20.70
N GLN A 62 22.94 10.87 -21.58
CA GLN A 62 23.99 11.86 -21.86
C GLN A 62 24.41 12.67 -20.62
N ASN A 63 23.47 12.93 -19.70
CA ASN A 63 23.72 13.66 -18.46
C ASN A 63 24.18 12.76 -17.31
N ALA A 64 24.07 11.44 -17.48
CA ALA A 64 24.40 10.44 -16.46
C ALA A 64 25.88 10.01 -16.46
N GLY A 65 26.64 10.37 -17.51
CA GLY A 65 28.04 9.96 -17.67
C GLY A 65 28.18 8.43 -17.66
N SER A 66 29.09 7.88 -16.86
CA SER A 66 29.28 6.42 -16.77
C SER A 66 28.08 5.66 -16.19
N LEU A 67 27.12 6.33 -15.55
CA LEU A 67 25.86 5.71 -15.12
C LEU A 67 24.88 5.47 -16.27
N ALA A 68 25.13 6.01 -17.47
CA ALA A 68 24.26 5.80 -18.65
C ALA A 68 24.03 4.32 -18.95
N VAL A 69 24.97 3.44 -18.58
CA VAL A 69 24.79 1.98 -18.69
C VAL A 69 23.55 1.46 -17.95
N LEU A 70 23.11 2.15 -16.89
CA LEU A 70 21.94 1.77 -16.12
C LEU A 70 20.63 2.04 -16.85
N GLU A 71 20.61 2.86 -17.91
CA GLU A 71 19.39 3.26 -18.63
C GLU A 71 18.60 2.06 -19.17
N ASN A 72 19.30 1.01 -19.64
CA ASN A 72 18.67 -0.21 -20.19
C ASN A 72 18.88 -1.46 -19.32
N MET A 73 19.42 -1.30 -18.10
CA MET A 73 19.70 -2.41 -17.17
C MET A 73 18.55 -2.71 -16.19
N GLY A 74 17.50 -1.90 -16.14
CA GLY A 74 16.36 -2.11 -15.23
C GLY A 74 15.74 -3.50 -15.35
N VAL A 75 15.62 -4.00 -16.58
CA VAL A 75 15.11 -5.34 -16.90
C VAL A 75 15.96 -6.46 -16.26
N CYS A 76 17.28 -6.30 -16.19
CA CYS A 76 18.19 -7.25 -15.55
C CYS A 76 17.93 -7.33 -14.05
N PHE A 77 17.68 -6.18 -13.41
CA PHE A 77 17.42 -6.11 -11.98
C PHE A 77 16.07 -6.74 -11.64
N VAL A 78 15.01 -6.41 -12.37
CA VAL A 78 13.69 -7.04 -12.18
C VAL A 78 13.71 -8.53 -12.56
N GLY A 79 14.51 -8.94 -13.54
CA GLY A 79 14.77 -10.35 -13.84
C GLY A 79 15.33 -11.13 -12.64
N GLY A 80 16.20 -10.50 -11.83
CA GLY A 80 16.64 -11.05 -10.54
C GLY A 80 15.48 -11.24 -9.54
N PHE A 81 14.57 -10.27 -9.44
CA PHE A 81 13.36 -10.39 -8.60
C PHE A 81 12.46 -11.55 -9.05
N PHE A 82 12.22 -11.70 -10.35
CA PHE A 82 11.45 -12.83 -10.89
C PHE A 82 12.14 -14.18 -10.64
N PHE A 83 13.45 -14.28 -10.90
CA PHE A 83 14.22 -15.49 -10.67
C PHE A 83 14.14 -15.94 -9.21
N PHE A 84 14.46 -15.05 -8.25
CA PHE A 84 14.42 -15.42 -6.84
C PHE A 84 13.00 -15.69 -6.34
N SER A 85 11.98 -15.05 -6.93
CA SER A 85 10.59 -15.35 -6.62
C SER A 85 10.19 -16.75 -7.06
N GLY A 86 10.51 -17.14 -8.30
CA GLY A 86 10.25 -18.49 -8.80
C GLY A 86 11.06 -19.56 -8.07
N TYR A 87 12.35 -19.31 -7.87
CA TYR A 87 13.26 -20.20 -7.13
C TYR A 87 12.77 -20.45 -5.70
N GLY A 88 12.55 -19.39 -4.93
CA GLY A 88 12.13 -19.49 -3.53
C GLY A 88 10.74 -20.12 -3.37
N LEU A 89 9.85 -19.88 -4.34
CA LEU A 89 8.51 -20.46 -4.37
C LEU A 89 8.56 -21.97 -4.57
N PHE A 90 9.24 -22.44 -5.62
CA PHE A 90 9.34 -23.86 -5.92
C PHE A 90 10.19 -24.62 -4.89
N TYR A 91 11.29 -24.01 -4.42
CA TYR A 91 12.08 -24.57 -3.34
C TYR A 91 11.27 -24.74 -2.04
N SER A 92 10.42 -23.76 -1.70
CA SER A 92 9.54 -23.89 -0.52
C SER A 92 8.46 -24.95 -0.70
N PHE A 93 7.89 -25.07 -1.90
CA PHE A 93 6.93 -26.12 -2.23
C PHE A 93 7.52 -27.53 -2.05
N LYS A 94 8.77 -27.72 -2.47
CA LYS A 94 9.49 -28.99 -2.32
C LYS A 94 9.84 -29.36 -0.89
N ASN A 95 10.25 -28.38 -0.09
CA ASN A 95 10.90 -28.64 1.19
C ASN A 95 10.01 -28.36 2.40
N LYS A 96 8.81 -27.79 2.23
CA LYS A 96 7.88 -27.52 3.33
C LYS A 96 6.65 -28.42 3.23
N PRO A 97 6.31 -29.16 4.29
CA PRO A 97 5.08 -29.96 4.31
C PRO A 97 3.86 -29.04 4.20
N ASP A 98 2.83 -29.52 3.48
CA ASP A 98 1.56 -28.82 3.28
C ASP A 98 1.70 -27.36 2.80
N TYR A 99 2.71 -27.07 1.98
CA TYR A 99 3.04 -25.69 1.58
C TYR A 99 1.85 -24.92 0.95
N LEU A 100 0.98 -25.62 0.20
CA LEU A 100 -0.19 -25.02 -0.43
C LEU A 100 -1.30 -24.66 0.58
N ARG A 101 -1.28 -25.21 1.80
CA ARG A 101 -2.33 -24.96 2.81
C ARG A 101 -2.24 -23.54 3.34
N GLY A 102 -3.27 -22.75 3.03
CA GLY A 102 -3.32 -21.33 3.36
C GLY A 102 -2.30 -20.48 2.58
N PHE A 103 -1.80 -20.98 1.44
CA PHE A 103 -0.80 -20.31 0.61
C PHE A 103 -1.21 -18.89 0.24
N LEU A 104 -2.40 -18.70 -0.37
CA LEU A 104 -2.88 -17.38 -0.77
C LEU A 104 -3.07 -16.45 0.44
N LYS A 105 -3.63 -16.96 1.55
CA LYS A 105 -3.81 -16.20 2.79
C LYS A 105 -2.49 -15.67 3.35
N LYS A 106 -1.39 -16.41 3.18
CA LYS A 106 -0.06 -16.02 3.67
C LYS A 106 0.72 -15.19 2.65
N ARG A 107 0.63 -15.51 1.36
CA ARG A 107 1.46 -14.93 0.30
C ARG A 107 0.87 -13.65 -0.27
N MET A 108 -0.44 -13.58 -0.50
CA MET A 108 -1.07 -12.41 -1.14
C MET A 108 -0.94 -11.15 -0.27
N PRO A 109 -1.26 -11.16 1.05
CA PRO A 109 -1.12 -9.96 1.87
C PRO A 109 0.32 -9.42 1.91
N THR A 110 1.33 -10.30 1.87
CA THR A 110 2.74 -9.87 1.93
C THR A 110 3.20 -9.02 0.75
N ILE A 111 2.51 -9.10 -0.39
CA ILE A 111 2.81 -8.29 -1.58
C ILE A 111 1.75 -7.23 -1.85
N LEU A 112 0.47 -7.54 -1.61
CA LEU A 112 -0.64 -6.64 -1.91
C LEU A 112 -0.79 -5.52 -0.87
N VAL A 113 -0.48 -5.76 0.41
CA VAL A 113 -0.55 -4.69 1.42
C VAL A 113 0.43 -3.56 1.09
N PRO A 114 1.74 -3.81 0.90
CA PRO A 114 2.65 -2.75 0.45
C PRO A 114 2.19 -2.05 -0.82
N PHE A 115 1.71 -2.81 -1.81
CA PHE A 115 1.24 -2.27 -3.09
C PHE A 115 0.07 -1.30 -2.93
N PHE A 116 -1.00 -1.70 -2.24
CA PHE A 116 -2.16 -0.83 -2.05
C PHE A 116 -1.87 0.35 -1.13
N VAL A 117 -1.02 0.17 -0.10
CA VAL A 117 -0.55 1.29 0.73
C VAL A 117 0.20 2.31 -0.12
N SER A 118 1.10 1.86 -1.01
CA SER A 118 1.80 2.74 -1.93
C SER A 118 0.84 3.44 -2.90
N ILE A 119 -0.12 2.74 -3.52
CA ILE A 119 -1.13 3.37 -4.38
C ILE A 119 -1.84 4.52 -3.67
N ILE A 120 -2.27 4.30 -2.43
CA ILE A 120 -2.94 5.33 -1.62
C ILE A 120 -2.01 6.54 -1.42
N ILE A 121 -0.74 6.32 -1.09
CA ILE A 121 0.26 7.40 -0.92
C ILE A 121 0.45 8.19 -2.21
N TYR A 122 0.58 7.51 -3.36
CA TYR A 122 0.72 8.19 -4.65
C TYR A 122 -0.53 9.00 -5.00
N MET A 123 -1.73 8.44 -4.76
CA MET A 123 -2.99 9.16 -4.96
C MET A 123 -3.04 10.44 -4.12
N PHE A 124 -2.67 10.37 -2.83
CA PHE A 124 -2.60 11.56 -1.97
C PHE A 124 -1.60 12.58 -2.48
N ALA A 125 -0.40 12.14 -2.88
CA ALA A 125 0.61 13.04 -3.43
C ALA A 125 0.15 13.72 -4.72
N ASN A 126 -0.52 12.99 -5.62
CA ASN A 126 -1.10 13.54 -6.84
C ASN A 126 -2.19 14.57 -6.54
N ILE A 127 -3.08 14.30 -5.57
CA ILE A 127 -4.10 15.26 -5.15
C ILE A 127 -3.45 16.51 -4.55
N ALA A 128 -2.43 16.34 -3.70
CA ALA A 128 -1.65 17.45 -3.15
C ALA A 128 -0.94 18.27 -4.25
N ALA A 129 -0.55 17.61 -5.35
CA ALA A 129 0.00 18.22 -6.55
C ALA A 129 -1.05 18.87 -7.49
N GLY A 130 -2.32 18.85 -7.10
CA GLY A 130 -3.43 19.47 -7.85
C GLY A 130 -4.11 18.53 -8.85
N ALA A 131 -3.82 17.23 -8.84
CA ALA A 131 -4.53 16.25 -9.67
C ALA A 131 -6.00 16.17 -9.30
N LYS A 132 -6.86 16.06 -10.32
CA LYS A 132 -8.29 15.83 -10.17
C LYS A 132 -8.61 14.47 -10.76
N TYR A 133 -9.11 13.57 -9.93
CA TYR A 133 -9.52 12.24 -10.37
C TYR A 133 -11.03 12.18 -10.61
N LYS A 134 -11.45 11.45 -11.65
CA LYS A 134 -12.86 11.07 -11.81
C LYS A 134 -13.18 9.87 -10.90
N GLY A 135 -14.40 9.79 -10.36
CA GLY A 135 -14.78 8.72 -9.42
C GLY A 135 -14.44 7.29 -9.87
N ILE A 136 -14.62 6.98 -11.16
CA ILE A 136 -14.28 5.66 -11.73
C ILE A 136 -12.77 5.40 -11.80
N GLU A 137 -11.95 6.44 -11.98
CA GLU A 137 -10.49 6.32 -12.04
C GLU A 137 -9.95 5.95 -10.66
N ILE A 138 -10.46 6.58 -9.59
CA ILE A 138 -10.09 6.19 -8.21
C ILE A 138 -10.38 4.71 -7.96
N ILE A 139 -11.54 4.22 -8.37
CA ILE A 139 -11.88 2.80 -8.20
C ILE A 139 -10.88 1.94 -8.98
N LYS A 140 -10.56 2.29 -10.23
CA LYS A 140 -9.55 1.57 -11.02
C LYS A 140 -8.19 1.55 -10.32
N TYR A 141 -7.74 2.65 -9.73
CA TYR A 141 -6.46 2.71 -9.00
C TYR A 141 -6.50 1.87 -7.72
N LEU A 142 -7.54 2.01 -6.89
CA LEU A 142 -7.64 1.29 -5.62
C LEU A 142 -7.83 -0.22 -5.79
N LEU A 143 -8.34 -0.66 -6.95
CA LEU A 143 -8.40 -2.07 -7.32
C LEU A 143 -7.13 -2.55 -8.04
N GLY A 144 -6.15 -1.67 -8.30
CA GLY A 144 -4.94 -1.98 -9.05
C GLY A 144 -5.19 -2.30 -10.53
N LEU A 145 -6.36 -1.91 -11.08
CA LEU A 145 -6.76 -2.11 -12.48
C LEU A 145 -6.18 -1.06 -13.42
N SER A 146 -5.65 0.03 -12.87
CA SER A 146 -4.88 1.02 -13.62
C SER A 146 -3.66 1.43 -12.79
N LEU A 147 -2.53 1.61 -13.47
CA LEU A 147 -1.27 2.07 -12.89
C LEU A 147 -0.83 3.43 -13.47
N ASN A 148 -1.69 4.09 -14.26
CA ASN A 148 -1.36 5.36 -14.89
C ASN A 148 -2.14 6.49 -14.24
N THR A 149 -1.50 7.25 -13.35
CA THR A 149 -2.13 8.43 -12.71
C THR A 149 -1.64 9.74 -13.30
N TYR A 150 -2.49 10.75 -13.20
CA TYR A 150 -2.22 12.15 -13.57
C TYR A 150 -0.91 12.65 -12.92
N ASN A 151 0.16 12.73 -13.73
CA ASN A 151 1.53 13.16 -13.41
C ASN A 151 2.45 12.19 -12.66
N SER A 152 1.98 11.05 -12.16
CA SER A 152 2.87 10.02 -11.59
C SER A 152 2.72 8.70 -12.34
N ASN A 153 3.83 8.25 -12.92
CA ASN A 153 3.88 6.97 -13.62
C ASN A 153 3.93 5.84 -12.57
N ILE A 154 2.78 5.53 -11.94
CA ILE A 154 2.64 4.39 -11.01
C ILE A 154 2.86 3.06 -11.76
N SER A 155 2.99 3.09 -13.09
CA SER A 155 3.34 1.94 -13.94
C SER A 155 4.51 1.16 -13.37
N GLN A 156 5.49 1.79 -12.72
CA GLN A 156 6.64 1.13 -12.09
C GLN A 156 6.26 0.08 -11.02
N MET A 157 5.01 0.00 -10.57
CA MET A 157 4.52 -1.04 -9.66
C MET A 157 4.02 -2.32 -10.37
N TRP A 158 4.10 -2.38 -11.71
CA TRP A 158 3.59 -3.49 -12.55
C TRP A 158 4.04 -4.87 -12.06
N TYR A 159 5.28 -4.99 -11.58
CA TYR A 159 5.86 -6.24 -11.10
C TYR A 159 5.01 -6.92 -10.02
N ILE A 160 4.35 -6.15 -9.15
CA ILE A 160 3.51 -6.73 -8.08
C ILE A 160 2.22 -7.33 -8.62
N VAL A 161 1.63 -6.71 -9.63
CA VAL A 161 0.44 -7.24 -10.30
C VAL A 161 0.79 -8.57 -10.99
N GLU A 162 1.92 -8.60 -11.70
CA GLU A 162 2.35 -9.79 -12.42
C GLU A 162 2.77 -10.94 -11.48
N ILE A 163 3.54 -10.64 -10.43
CA ILE A 163 3.95 -11.69 -9.48
C ILE A 163 2.76 -12.22 -8.68
N ALA A 164 1.75 -11.39 -8.41
CA ALA A 164 0.49 -11.82 -7.81
C ALA A 164 -0.25 -12.81 -8.73
N LEU A 165 -0.33 -12.50 -10.04
CA LEU A 165 -0.87 -13.42 -11.04
C LEU A 165 -0.10 -14.75 -11.05
N PHE A 166 1.24 -14.72 -11.10
CA PHE A 166 2.05 -15.93 -11.10
C PHE A 166 1.90 -16.76 -9.82
N TYR A 167 1.71 -16.14 -8.66
CA TYR A 167 1.42 -16.88 -7.42
C TYR A 167 0.03 -17.53 -7.43
N ILE A 168 -0.98 -16.88 -8.02
CA ILE A 168 -2.30 -17.47 -8.21
C ILE A 168 -2.22 -18.66 -9.17
N LEU A 169 -1.57 -18.49 -10.32
CA LEU A 169 -1.35 -19.56 -11.30
C LEU A 169 -0.60 -20.74 -10.67
N PHE A 170 0.49 -20.47 -9.97
CA PHE A 170 1.23 -21.50 -9.23
C PHE A 170 0.33 -22.27 -8.26
N TYR A 171 -0.44 -21.55 -7.43
CA TYR A 171 -1.34 -22.18 -6.46
C TYR A 171 -2.37 -23.09 -7.13
N LEU A 172 -3.00 -22.63 -8.21
CA LEU A 172 -4.01 -23.41 -8.94
C LEU A 172 -3.38 -24.64 -9.60
N ILE A 173 -2.30 -24.46 -10.36
CA ILE A 173 -1.64 -25.53 -11.10
C ILE A 173 -1.13 -26.62 -10.16
N PHE A 174 -0.36 -26.26 -9.14
CA PHE A 174 0.27 -27.24 -8.24
C PHE A 174 -0.71 -27.85 -7.24
N ARG A 175 -1.92 -27.29 -7.12
CA ARG A 175 -3.03 -27.92 -6.39
C ARG A 175 -3.77 -28.94 -7.26
N LEU A 176 -3.92 -28.68 -8.55
CA LEU A 176 -4.72 -29.49 -9.47
C LEU A 176 -3.91 -30.61 -10.14
N ILE A 177 -2.64 -30.34 -10.47
CA ILE A 177 -1.76 -31.26 -11.19
C ILE A 177 -0.79 -31.91 -10.20
N LYS A 178 -0.98 -33.20 -9.94
CA LYS A 178 -0.12 -33.98 -9.02
C LYS A 178 1.27 -34.26 -9.60
N ASN A 179 1.36 -34.47 -10.92
CA ASN A 179 2.64 -34.69 -11.58
C ASN A 179 3.39 -33.36 -11.69
N GLU A 180 4.43 -33.22 -10.88
CA GLU A 180 5.21 -31.99 -10.81
C GLU A 180 5.84 -31.57 -12.14
N SER A 181 6.36 -32.51 -12.94
CA SER A 181 6.99 -32.16 -14.21
C SER A 181 5.96 -31.57 -15.16
N ILE A 182 4.76 -32.16 -15.22
CA ILE A 182 3.64 -31.64 -16.00
C ILE A 182 3.20 -30.28 -15.45
N ALA A 183 3.06 -30.14 -14.13
CA ALA A 183 2.72 -28.88 -13.49
C ALA A 183 3.72 -27.75 -13.82
N LEU A 184 5.01 -28.05 -13.80
CA LEU A 184 6.06 -27.11 -14.16
C LEU A 184 6.02 -26.74 -15.65
N THR A 185 5.78 -27.71 -16.54
CA THR A 185 5.59 -27.45 -17.98
C THR A 185 4.37 -26.56 -18.23
N VAL A 186 3.23 -26.86 -17.60
CA VAL A 186 2.01 -26.04 -17.70
C VAL A 186 2.26 -24.63 -17.19
N MET A 187 2.96 -24.48 -16.06
CA MET A 187 3.37 -23.16 -15.56
C MET A 187 4.22 -22.40 -16.58
N GLY A 188 5.21 -23.06 -17.20
CA GLY A 188 6.04 -22.45 -18.23
C GLY A 188 5.25 -22.00 -19.45
N VAL A 189 4.33 -22.83 -19.93
CA VAL A 189 3.42 -22.48 -21.04
C VAL A 189 2.58 -21.27 -20.67
N LEU A 190 1.98 -21.21 -19.48
CA LEU A 190 1.16 -20.07 -19.07
C LEU A 190 1.97 -18.78 -18.91
N VAL A 191 3.22 -18.85 -18.43
CA VAL A 191 4.10 -17.66 -18.40
C VAL A 191 4.35 -17.14 -19.83
N VAL A 192 4.62 -18.03 -20.79
CA VAL A 192 4.79 -17.66 -22.19
C VAL A 192 3.50 -17.10 -22.79
N VAL A 193 2.33 -17.64 -22.43
CA VAL A 193 1.03 -17.12 -22.85
C VAL A 193 0.80 -15.70 -22.30
N VAL A 194 1.12 -15.44 -21.03
CA VAL A 194 1.03 -14.09 -20.44
C VAL A 194 1.98 -13.13 -21.18
N MET A 195 3.22 -13.54 -21.44
CA MET A 195 4.17 -12.75 -22.21
C MET A 195 3.66 -12.43 -23.62
N GLY A 196 3.12 -13.43 -24.33
CA GLY A 196 2.54 -13.27 -25.65
C GLY A 196 1.33 -12.34 -25.63
N PHE A 197 0.43 -12.51 -24.65
CA PHE A 197 -0.70 -11.61 -24.46
C PHE A 197 -0.27 -10.16 -24.27
N SER A 198 0.75 -9.91 -23.43
CA SER A 198 1.27 -8.55 -23.22
C SER A 198 1.92 -7.95 -24.46
N LEU A 199 2.71 -8.74 -25.20
CA LEU A 199 3.33 -8.30 -26.46
C LEU A 199 2.26 -7.92 -27.51
N LEU A 200 1.20 -8.73 -27.61
CA LEU A 200 0.08 -8.50 -28.52
C LEU A 200 -0.81 -7.33 -28.09
N SER A 201 -0.88 -7.05 -26.79
CA SER A 201 -1.69 -5.94 -26.24
C SER A 201 -1.08 -4.56 -26.51
N GLY A 202 0.20 -4.52 -26.90
CA GLY A 202 0.89 -3.31 -27.31
C GLY A 202 1.10 -2.28 -26.20
N HIS A 203 1.37 -1.03 -26.55
CA HIS A 203 1.57 0.06 -25.59
C HIS A 203 0.26 0.80 -25.28
N GLY A 204 0.08 1.17 -24.02
CA GLY A 204 -1.13 1.87 -23.59
C GLY A 204 -1.25 1.99 -22.08
N GLU A 205 -2.45 2.36 -21.63
CA GLU A 205 -2.72 2.67 -20.21
C GLU A 205 -3.30 1.52 -19.40
N ASN A 206 -3.66 0.42 -20.06
CA ASN A 206 -4.25 -0.73 -19.41
C ASN A 206 -3.18 -1.69 -18.87
N LEU A 207 -3.59 -2.58 -17.98
CA LEU A 207 -2.74 -3.68 -17.52
C LEU A 207 -2.27 -4.51 -18.71
N PHE A 208 -1.07 -5.08 -18.58
CA PHE A 208 -0.42 -5.91 -19.60
C PHE A 208 -0.06 -5.18 -20.90
N GLN A 209 -0.21 -3.85 -20.98
CA GLN A 209 0.31 -3.04 -22.08
C GLN A 209 1.70 -2.49 -21.73
N GLY A 210 2.65 -2.62 -22.67
CA GLY A 210 4.06 -2.23 -22.54
C GLY A 210 5.05 -3.40 -22.35
N GLU A 211 6.31 -3.17 -22.72
CA GLU A 211 7.35 -4.21 -22.76
C GLU A 211 7.73 -4.77 -21.38
N TRP A 212 7.53 -3.97 -20.34
CA TRP A 212 7.88 -4.34 -18.97
C TRP A 212 7.09 -5.54 -18.46
N TRP A 213 5.90 -5.85 -19.03
CA TRP A 213 5.10 -7.02 -18.65
C TRP A 213 5.58 -8.36 -19.23
N TYR A 214 6.61 -8.37 -20.08
CA TYR A 214 7.08 -9.62 -20.69
C TYR A 214 8.60 -9.75 -20.83
N ASN A 215 9.36 -8.66 -20.75
CA ASN A 215 10.80 -8.69 -21.01
C ASN A 215 11.65 -9.38 -19.92
N ALA A 216 11.12 -9.55 -18.71
CA ALA A 216 11.80 -10.24 -17.60
C ALA A 216 11.00 -11.43 -17.03
N SER A 217 9.73 -11.58 -17.41
CA SER A 217 8.78 -12.51 -16.80
C SER A 217 9.21 -13.98 -16.89
N PHE A 218 9.90 -14.33 -17.99
CA PHE A 218 10.42 -15.69 -18.20
C PHE A 218 11.43 -16.13 -17.13
N LEU A 219 12.09 -15.19 -16.43
CA LEU A 219 13.00 -15.53 -15.33
C LEU A 219 12.28 -16.20 -14.16
N PHE A 220 10.96 -16.00 -14.02
CA PHE A 220 10.17 -16.69 -13.00
C PHE A 220 10.21 -18.21 -13.18
N ILE A 221 9.93 -18.69 -14.40
CA ILE A 221 9.97 -20.13 -14.69
C ILE A 221 11.41 -20.67 -14.67
N ILE A 222 12.39 -19.89 -15.14
CA ILE A 222 13.83 -20.25 -15.02
C ILE A 222 14.20 -20.47 -13.55
N GLY A 223 13.76 -19.59 -12.65
CA GLY A 223 13.96 -19.76 -11.21
C GLY A 223 13.38 -21.06 -10.66
N MET A 224 12.17 -21.42 -11.08
CA MET A 224 11.53 -22.68 -10.67
C MET A 224 12.27 -23.92 -11.20
N ILE A 225 12.67 -23.91 -12.49
CA ILE A 225 13.46 -24.99 -13.11
C ILE A 225 14.81 -25.12 -12.40
N PHE A 226 15.46 -23.99 -12.10
CA PHE A 226 16.70 -23.99 -11.34
C PHE A 226 16.51 -24.62 -9.96
N ALA A 227 15.43 -24.28 -9.25
CA ALA A 227 15.12 -24.87 -7.94
C ALA A 227 14.89 -26.40 -8.03
N LYS A 228 14.21 -26.88 -9.08
CA LYS A 228 13.97 -28.31 -9.30
C LYS A 228 15.26 -29.10 -9.50
N HIS A 229 16.22 -28.51 -10.21
CA HIS A 229 17.48 -29.17 -10.59
C HIS A 229 18.70 -28.63 -9.85
N LYS A 230 18.48 -27.97 -8.70
CA LYS A 230 19.51 -27.22 -7.94
C LYS A 230 20.79 -28.03 -7.76
N ASP A 231 20.70 -29.24 -7.24
CA ASP A 231 21.90 -30.01 -6.87
C ASP A 231 22.75 -30.37 -8.09
N LYS A 232 22.10 -30.81 -9.19
CA LYS A 232 22.78 -31.11 -10.46
C LYS A 232 23.41 -29.86 -11.07
N ILE A 233 22.68 -28.74 -11.08
CA ILE A 233 23.17 -27.47 -11.61
C ILE A 233 24.36 -26.96 -10.78
N MET A 234 24.28 -27.02 -9.45
CA MET A 234 25.36 -26.57 -8.57
C MET A 234 26.64 -27.40 -8.75
N VAL A 235 26.54 -28.72 -8.93
CA VAL A 235 27.69 -29.58 -9.24
C VAL A 235 28.35 -29.17 -10.56
N PHE A 236 27.55 -28.96 -11.61
CA PHE A 236 28.06 -28.50 -12.90
C PHE A 236 28.72 -27.12 -12.80
N MET A 237 28.07 -26.16 -12.14
CA MET A 237 28.58 -24.79 -11.97
C MET A 237 29.90 -24.75 -11.21
N LYS A 238 30.08 -25.61 -10.19
CA LYS A 238 31.37 -25.74 -9.49
C LYS A 238 32.47 -26.25 -10.43
N LYS A 239 32.18 -27.31 -11.20
CA LYS A 239 33.15 -27.92 -12.11
C LYS A 239 33.61 -26.97 -13.21
N ALA A 240 32.68 -26.21 -13.80
CA ALA A 240 32.95 -25.32 -14.93
C ALA A 240 33.10 -23.84 -14.55
N TYR A 241 33.20 -23.53 -13.25
CA TYR A 241 33.11 -22.15 -12.72
C TYR A 241 33.98 -21.13 -13.45
N TRP A 242 35.27 -21.46 -13.63
CA TRP A 242 36.26 -20.56 -14.21
C TRP A 242 36.05 -20.28 -15.70
N VAL A 243 35.26 -21.12 -16.37
CA VAL A 243 34.80 -20.88 -17.75
C VAL A 243 33.46 -20.16 -17.74
N LEU A 244 32.52 -20.63 -16.92
CA LEU A 244 31.15 -20.12 -16.89
C LEU A 244 31.07 -18.66 -16.46
N LEU A 245 31.79 -18.23 -15.42
CA LEU A 245 31.71 -16.85 -14.95
C LEU A 245 32.16 -15.83 -16.01
N PRO A 246 33.39 -15.90 -16.56
CA PRO A 246 33.79 -14.96 -17.60
C PRO A 246 32.93 -15.08 -18.85
N ALA A 247 32.53 -16.29 -19.26
CA ALA A 247 31.62 -16.47 -20.40
C ALA A 247 30.28 -15.76 -20.18
N CYS A 248 29.64 -15.95 -19.02
CA CYS A 248 28.36 -15.29 -18.72
C CYS A 248 28.49 -13.77 -18.70
N ILE A 249 29.59 -13.23 -18.16
CA ILE A 249 29.85 -11.77 -18.15
C ILE A 249 30.03 -11.25 -19.58
N ILE A 250 30.86 -11.91 -20.41
CA ILE A 250 31.11 -11.52 -21.80
C ILE A 250 29.80 -11.57 -22.60
N ILE A 251 29.03 -12.64 -22.45
CA ILE A 251 27.73 -12.82 -23.13
C ILE A 251 26.75 -11.73 -22.67
N THR A 252 26.70 -11.42 -21.38
CA THR A 252 25.86 -10.33 -20.85
C THR A 252 26.21 -8.99 -21.51
N VAL A 253 27.51 -8.67 -21.60
CA VAL A 253 27.98 -7.42 -22.24
C VAL A 253 27.68 -7.41 -23.75
N ALA A 254 27.86 -8.54 -24.44
CA ALA A 254 27.55 -8.66 -25.86
C ALA A 254 26.06 -8.45 -26.14
N PHE A 255 25.19 -9.13 -25.39
CA PHE A 255 23.74 -8.94 -25.51
C PHE A 255 23.26 -7.57 -25.00
N TYR A 256 23.96 -6.93 -24.07
CA TYR A 256 23.68 -5.55 -23.69
C TYR A 256 23.92 -4.58 -24.86
N LYS A 257 25.05 -4.72 -25.55
CA LYS A 257 25.34 -3.93 -26.76
C LYS A 257 24.32 -4.22 -27.86
N LEU A 258 23.97 -5.49 -28.08
CA LEU A 258 22.95 -5.87 -29.04
C LEU A 258 21.58 -5.29 -28.68
N THR A 259 21.17 -5.38 -27.40
CA THR A 259 19.91 -4.82 -26.90
C THR A 259 19.84 -3.32 -27.18
N ASN A 260 20.90 -2.57 -26.89
CA ASN A 260 20.95 -1.14 -27.19
C ASN A 260 20.79 -0.86 -28.70
N HIS A 261 21.46 -1.65 -29.55
CA HIS A 261 21.30 -1.53 -31.00
C HIS A 261 19.87 -1.84 -31.45
N MET A 262 19.27 -2.93 -30.95
CA MET A 262 17.89 -3.30 -31.31
C MET A 262 16.89 -2.24 -30.85
N LEU A 263 17.06 -1.68 -29.65
CA LEU A 263 16.20 -0.61 -29.12
C LEU A 263 16.35 0.69 -29.93
N SER A 264 17.54 1.01 -30.43
CA SER A 264 17.75 2.20 -31.28
C SER A 264 17.26 2.03 -32.72
N THR A 265 17.27 0.81 -33.25
CA THR A 265 16.94 0.53 -34.65
C THR A 265 15.47 0.16 -34.85
N TYR A 266 14.93 -0.71 -33.99
CA TYR A 266 13.56 -1.25 -34.12
C TYR A 266 12.62 -0.67 -33.06
N SER A 267 13.06 -0.59 -31.80
CA SER A 267 12.27 -0.13 -30.65
C SER A 267 11.09 -1.02 -30.27
N TYR A 268 10.78 -1.08 -28.96
CA TYR A 268 9.53 -1.67 -28.49
C TYR A 268 8.30 -0.84 -28.87
N TRP A 269 8.49 0.46 -29.14
CA TRP A 269 7.44 1.45 -29.37
C TRP A 269 7.22 1.74 -30.86
N SER A 270 7.46 0.76 -31.74
CA SER A 270 7.35 0.92 -33.20
C SER A 270 5.92 0.85 -33.75
N GLU A 271 4.93 0.78 -32.86
CA GLU A 271 3.52 0.69 -33.20
C GLU A 271 3.03 1.94 -33.96
N THR A 272 2.26 1.70 -35.01
CA THR A 272 1.52 2.74 -35.74
C THR A 272 0.06 2.31 -35.87
N PRO A 273 -0.86 3.22 -36.28
CA PRO A 273 -2.27 2.85 -36.49
C PRO A 273 -2.49 1.69 -37.46
N THR A 274 -1.53 1.39 -38.34
CA THR A 274 -1.63 0.33 -39.35
C THR A 274 -0.63 -0.81 -39.18
N ASN A 275 0.38 -0.66 -38.30
CA ASN A 275 1.37 -1.69 -38.02
C ASN A 275 1.52 -1.88 -36.49
N PRO A 276 1.15 -3.05 -35.94
CA PRO A 276 1.25 -3.31 -34.51
C PRO A 276 2.69 -3.56 -34.00
N GLY A 277 3.70 -3.51 -34.88
CA GLY A 277 5.12 -3.56 -34.50
C GLY A 277 5.57 -4.88 -33.88
N TYR A 278 4.84 -5.98 -34.09
CA TYR A 278 5.13 -7.25 -33.39
C TYR A 278 6.52 -7.82 -33.67
N LEU A 279 6.99 -7.73 -34.93
CA LEU A 279 8.32 -8.22 -35.29
C LEU A 279 9.42 -7.45 -34.58
N ASP A 280 9.32 -6.13 -34.54
CA ASP A 280 10.28 -5.25 -33.86
C ASP A 280 10.34 -5.55 -32.36
N LYS A 281 9.18 -5.74 -31.73
CA LYS A 281 9.10 -6.16 -30.31
C LYS A 281 9.76 -7.52 -30.08
N LEU A 282 9.54 -8.49 -30.97
CA LEU A 282 10.18 -9.81 -30.87
C LEU A 282 11.69 -9.73 -31.06
N LEU A 283 12.15 -8.91 -32.01
CA LEU A 283 13.55 -8.62 -32.25
C LEU A 283 14.22 -7.99 -31.02
N CYS A 284 13.61 -6.97 -30.41
CA CYS A 284 14.08 -6.41 -29.14
C CYS A 284 14.11 -7.47 -28.02
N LEU A 285 13.02 -8.24 -27.85
CA LEU A 285 12.92 -9.28 -26.81
C LEU A 285 13.99 -10.38 -26.99
N SER A 286 14.26 -10.78 -28.22
CA SER A 286 15.23 -11.83 -28.54
C SER A 286 16.66 -11.47 -28.14
N SER A 287 17.00 -10.18 -28.11
CA SER A 287 18.29 -9.68 -27.63
C SER A 287 18.30 -9.43 -26.11
N GLN A 288 17.19 -8.92 -25.58
CA GLN A 288 17.09 -8.51 -24.19
C GLN A 288 16.92 -9.70 -23.23
N LEU A 289 16.15 -10.73 -23.59
CA LEU A 289 15.93 -11.87 -22.71
C LEU A 289 17.23 -12.66 -22.42
N PRO A 290 18.09 -12.99 -23.42
CA PRO A 290 19.39 -13.58 -23.15
C PRO A 290 20.27 -12.71 -22.24
N MET A 291 20.30 -11.38 -22.45
CA MET A 291 21.02 -10.44 -21.57
C MET A 291 20.63 -10.65 -20.10
N VAL A 292 19.32 -10.70 -19.81
CA VAL A 292 18.79 -10.86 -18.45
C VAL A 292 19.17 -12.22 -17.87
N ILE A 293 19.05 -13.29 -18.65
CA ILE A 293 19.39 -14.66 -18.22
C ILE A 293 20.87 -14.75 -17.82
N PHE A 294 21.77 -14.30 -18.69
CA PHE A 294 23.21 -14.36 -18.43
C PHE A 294 23.65 -13.38 -17.33
N PHE A 295 22.98 -12.24 -17.18
CA PHE A 295 23.19 -11.34 -16.05
C PHE A 295 22.87 -12.02 -14.72
N VAL A 296 21.69 -12.64 -14.60
CA VAL A 296 21.28 -13.36 -13.39
C VAL A 296 22.24 -14.53 -13.12
N LEU A 297 22.61 -15.32 -14.13
CA LEU A 297 23.59 -16.40 -13.98
C LEU A 297 24.95 -15.89 -13.50
N SER A 298 25.42 -14.76 -14.02
CA SER A 298 26.66 -14.12 -13.56
C SER A 298 26.58 -13.73 -12.08
N MET A 299 25.45 -13.15 -11.64
CA MET A 299 25.23 -12.85 -10.22
C MET A 299 25.27 -14.12 -9.36
N LEU A 300 24.61 -15.21 -9.79
CA LEU A 300 24.61 -16.46 -9.05
C LEU A 300 26.01 -17.06 -8.94
N LEU A 301 26.79 -17.08 -10.04
CA LEU A 301 28.18 -17.54 -10.03
C LEU A 301 29.02 -16.69 -9.06
N LEU A 302 28.89 -15.36 -9.09
CA LEU A 302 29.60 -14.49 -8.15
C LEU A 302 29.30 -14.85 -6.70
N THR A 303 28.06 -15.19 -6.36
CA THR A 303 27.71 -15.59 -5.00
C THR A 303 28.36 -16.89 -4.52
N MET A 304 28.82 -17.75 -5.43
CA MET A 304 29.53 -18.97 -5.06
C MET A 304 30.94 -18.70 -4.53
N LYS A 305 31.54 -17.55 -4.89
CA LYS A 305 32.85 -17.12 -4.41
C LYS A 305 32.79 -15.95 -3.45
N ILE A 306 31.73 -15.16 -3.45
CA ILE A 306 31.61 -13.97 -2.60
C ILE A 306 30.26 -14.01 -1.88
N GLN A 307 30.28 -14.08 -0.55
CA GLN A 307 29.08 -13.90 0.26
C GLN A 307 28.85 -12.43 0.57
N PHE A 308 27.67 -11.93 0.21
CA PHE A 308 27.24 -10.55 0.43
C PHE A 308 26.43 -10.43 1.74
N LYS A 309 26.99 -10.96 2.82
CA LYS A 309 26.34 -11.04 4.15
C LYS A 309 26.74 -9.86 5.04
N ASN A 310 26.34 -8.65 4.65
CA ASN A 310 26.61 -7.46 5.44
C ASN A 310 25.33 -6.81 6.01
N PRO A 311 25.43 -6.07 7.13
CA PRO A 311 24.26 -5.47 7.77
C PRO A 311 23.48 -4.51 6.88
N VAL A 312 24.16 -3.79 5.97
CA VAL A 312 23.54 -2.82 5.06
C VAL A 312 22.65 -3.54 4.04
N LEU A 313 23.19 -4.55 3.36
CA LEU A 313 22.42 -5.37 2.42
C LEU A 313 21.31 -6.16 3.11
N LYS A 314 21.54 -6.63 4.33
CA LYS A 314 20.49 -7.28 5.14
C LYS A 314 19.34 -6.31 5.40
N PHE A 315 19.64 -5.07 5.81
CA PHE A 315 18.66 -4.01 5.99
C PHE A 315 17.93 -3.70 4.68
N LEU A 316 18.65 -3.39 3.60
CA LEU A 316 18.06 -3.07 2.29
C LEU A 316 17.18 -4.22 1.78
N GLY A 317 17.60 -5.47 2.00
CA GLY A 317 16.84 -6.66 1.65
C GLY A 317 15.55 -6.84 2.44
N THR A 318 15.42 -6.25 3.64
CA THR A 318 14.15 -6.25 4.39
C THR A 318 13.13 -5.29 3.80
N ILE A 319 13.57 -4.14 3.30
CA ILE A 319 12.71 -3.05 2.80
C ILE A 319 12.64 -2.99 1.27
N SER A 320 13.18 -3.99 0.57
CA SER A 320 13.39 -3.95 -0.88
C SER A 320 12.10 -3.79 -1.67
N LEU A 321 11.01 -4.41 -1.21
CA LEU A 321 9.69 -4.29 -1.81
C LEU A 321 9.14 -2.88 -1.67
N GLU A 322 9.16 -2.32 -0.45
CA GLU A 322 8.70 -0.94 -0.22
C GLU A 322 9.56 0.08 -0.98
N LEU A 323 10.87 -0.15 -1.06
CA LEU A 323 11.80 0.69 -1.82
C LEU A 323 11.48 0.66 -3.32
N TYR A 324 11.25 -0.53 -3.87
CA TYR A 324 10.79 -0.70 -5.25
C TYR A 324 9.48 0.03 -5.51
N LEU A 325 8.55 0.06 -4.55
CA LEU A 325 7.25 0.70 -4.76
C LEU A 325 7.28 2.23 -4.63
N ILE A 326 8.03 2.78 -3.67
CA ILE A 326 7.90 4.20 -3.31
C ILE A 326 8.86 5.14 -4.05
N HIS A 327 9.96 4.63 -4.61
CA HIS A 327 11.04 5.49 -5.11
C HIS A 327 10.60 6.47 -6.22
N ASN A 328 9.69 6.03 -7.11
CA ASN A 328 9.25 6.85 -8.23
C ASN A 328 8.45 8.09 -7.79
N LEU A 329 7.91 8.08 -6.57
CA LEU A 329 7.25 9.24 -5.98
C LEU A 329 8.21 10.43 -5.96
N PHE A 330 9.41 10.21 -5.42
CA PHE A 330 10.42 11.27 -5.29
C PHE A 330 11.02 11.66 -6.63
N ILE A 331 11.23 10.69 -7.54
CA ILE A 331 11.72 10.94 -8.90
C ILE A 331 10.79 11.90 -9.65
N VAL A 332 9.48 11.65 -9.58
CA VAL A 332 8.49 12.48 -10.25
C VAL A 332 8.46 13.87 -9.61
N TYR A 333 8.36 13.95 -8.29
CA TYR A 333 8.05 15.21 -7.61
C TYR A 333 9.22 16.18 -7.45
N PHE A 334 10.46 15.71 -7.34
CA PHE A 334 11.64 16.59 -7.18
C PHE A 334 12.20 17.17 -8.48
N LYS A 335 11.58 16.82 -9.62
CA LYS A 335 11.83 17.45 -10.92
C LYS A 335 10.62 18.20 -11.47
N GLN A 336 9.54 18.33 -10.68
CA GLN A 336 8.36 19.09 -11.10
C GLN A 336 8.51 20.57 -10.74
N VAL A 337 8.53 21.43 -11.76
CA VAL A 337 8.71 22.89 -11.63
C VAL A 337 7.69 23.53 -10.67
N LYS A 338 6.47 23.01 -10.60
CA LYS A 338 5.39 23.53 -9.75
C LYS A 338 5.49 23.15 -8.27
N ILE A 339 6.35 22.19 -7.91
CA ILE A 339 6.45 21.64 -6.56
C ILE A 339 7.86 21.84 -6.02
N VAL A 340 8.81 21.07 -6.55
CA VAL A 340 10.24 21.17 -6.20
C VAL A 340 11.02 20.79 -7.47
N SER A 341 11.96 21.65 -7.88
CA SER A 341 12.82 21.37 -9.04
C SER A 341 14.29 21.47 -8.66
N ILE A 342 14.88 20.31 -8.35
CA ILE A 342 16.31 20.19 -8.03
C ILE A 342 17.11 20.18 -9.33
N LYS A 343 17.77 21.29 -9.64
CA LYS A 343 18.54 21.43 -10.90
C LYS A 343 19.84 20.62 -10.92
N ASN A 344 20.50 20.45 -9.77
CA ASN A 344 21.76 19.71 -9.70
C ASN A 344 21.50 18.20 -9.68
N ASN A 345 21.97 17.48 -10.71
CA ASN A 345 21.71 16.04 -10.87
C ASN A 345 22.27 15.20 -9.71
N PHE A 346 23.43 15.56 -9.14
CA PHE A 346 24.00 14.84 -8.01
C PHE A 346 23.11 14.96 -6.77
N MET A 347 22.71 16.17 -6.40
CA MET A 347 21.81 16.42 -5.26
C MET A 347 20.46 15.77 -5.48
N TYR A 348 19.92 15.84 -6.70
CA TYR A 348 18.66 15.20 -7.06
C TYR A 348 18.72 13.68 -6.83
N MET A 349 19.74 12.99 -7.38
CA MET A 349 19.90 11.55 -7.20
C MET A 349 20.12 11.17 -5.73
N LEU A 350 20.95 11.91 -5.00
CA LEU A 350 21.26 11.63 -3.60
C LEU A 350 20.02 11.79 -2.71
N ILE A 351 19.27 12.89 -2.85
CA ILE A 351 18.07 13.16 -2.06
C ILE A 351 16.97 12.13 -2.36
N VAL A 352 16.74 11.81 -3.64
CA VAL A 352 15.79 10.76 -4.03
C VAL A 352 16.18 9.43 -3.38
N LEU A 353 17.45 9.04 -3.44
CA LEU A 353 17.89 7.76 -2.87
C LEU A 353 17.68 7.71 -1.34
N LEU A 354 18.12 8.75 -0.62
CA LEU A 354 18.01 8.82 0.83
C LEU A 354 16.54 8.82 1.31
N LEU A 355 15.68 9.61 0.67
CA LEU A 355 14.26 9.68 1.04
C LEU A 355 13.50 8.42 0.65
N SER A 356 13.84 7.80 -0.50
CA SER A 356 13.25 6.52 -0.89
C SER A 356 13.56 5.43 0.15
N VAL A 357 14.81 5.34 0.61
CA VAL A 357 15.23 4.38 1.65
C VAL A 357 14.54 4.66 2.99
N LEU A 358 14.52 5.93 3.42
CA LEU A 358 13.90 6.33 4.68
C LEU A 358 12.40 6.00 4.71
N ILE A 359 11.68 6.39 3.65
CA ILE A 359 10.23 6.20 3.58
C ILE A 359 9.90 4.71 3.38
N ALA A 360 10.68 3.97 2.59
CA ALA A 360 10.53 2.53 2.47
C ALA A 360 10.65 1.82 3.83
N TRP A 361 11.61 2.24 4.67
CA TRP A 361 11.76 1.69 6.02
C TRP A 361 10.56 1.97 6.93
N ILE A 362 10.03 3.18 6.91
CA ILE A 362 8.82 3.54 7.67
C ILE A 362 7.62 2.71 7.20
N LEU A 363 7.43 2.63 5.88
CA LEU A 363 6.35 1.84 5.28
C LEU A 363 6.48 0.36 5.58
N HIS A 364 7.69 -0.18 5.62
CA HIS A 364 7.91 -1.57 5.98
C HIS A 364 7.36 -1.92 7.36
N GLY A 365 7.63 -1.08 8.36
CA GLY A 365 7.09 -1.26 9.72
C GLY A 365 5.56 -1.23 9.75
N PHE A 366 4.95 -0.29 9.01
CA PHE A 366 3.50 -0.16 8.88
C PHE A 366 2.86 -1.35 8.14
N ASN A 367 3.42 -1.75 7.00
CA ASN A 367 2.96 -2.87 6.19
C ASN A 367 3.03 -4.19 6.93
N GLN A 368 4.10 -4.42 7.70
CA GLN A 368 4.22 -5.61 8.55
C GLN A 368 3.13 -5.67 9.61
N TYR A 369 2.77 -4.54 10.22
CA TYR A 369 1.69 -4.49 11.20
C TYR A 369 0.35 -4.89 10.58
N ILE A 370 -0.02 -4.32 9.43
CA ILE A 370 -1.25 -4.65 8.71
C ILE A 370 -1.24 -6.12 8.25
N THR A 371 -0.14 -6.55 7.63
CA THR A 371 0.00 -7.93 7.15
C THR A 371 -0.09 -8.93 8.30
N GLY A 372 0.51 -8.63 9.45
CA GLY A 372 0.43 -9.45 10.65
C GLY A 372 -1.02 -9.62 11.14
N ALA A 373 -1.78 -8.53 11.15
CA ALA A 373 -3.20 -8.54 11.50
C ALA A 373 -4.02 -9.42 10.54
N LEU A 374 -3.83 -9.26 9.22
CA LEU A 374 -4.56 -10.04 8.20
C LEU A 374 -4.20 -11.52 8.18
N THR A 375 -2.94 -11.84 8.46
CA THR A 375 -2.44 -13.23 8.42
C THR A 375 -2.63 -13.97 9.75
N GLY A 376 -3.03 -13.28 10.82
CA GLY A 376 -3.15 -13.84 12.17
C GLY A 376 -1.80 -14.13 12.84
N ARG A 377 -0.70 -13.57 12.34
CA ARG A 377 0.61 -13.65 13.01
C ARG A 377 0.64 -12.64 14.16
N ASN A 378 0.20 -13.07 15.34
CA ASN A 378 0.45 -12.32 16.57
C ASN A 378 1.97 -12.12 16.74
N LYS A 379 2.36 -10.89 17.12
CA LYS A 379 3.74 -10.39 17.31
C LYS A 379 4.56 -11.14 18.38
N LYS A 380 4.13 -12.32 18.83
CA LYS A 380 4.76 -13.14 19.88
C LYS A 380 5.45 -14.42 19.43
N ASN A 381 5.34 -14.83 18.17
CA ASN A 381 6.05 -16.03 17.71
C ASN A 381 7.36 -15.64 17.02
N LYS A 382 8.41 -15.46 17.83
CA LYS A 382 9.77 -15.80 17.38
C LYS A 382 9.77 -17.28 16.97
N PRO A 383 10.54 -17.69 15.96
CA PRO A 383 10.65 -19.10 15.62
C PRO A 383 11.56 -19.75 16.65
N ASP A 384 10.97 -20.43 17.64
CA ASP A 384 11.46 -21.67 18.23
C ASP A 384 10.45 -22.16 19.28
N GLN A 385 10.20 -23.47 19.25
CA GLN A 385 9.48 -24.30 20.22
C GLN A 385 8.01 -23.96 20.56
N GLN A 386 7.15 -24.91 20.19
CA GLN A 386 6.20 -25.61 21.07
C GLN A 386 5.46 -24.75 22.11
N ASP A 387 4.15 -24.62 21.96
CA ASP A 387 3.26 -24.98 23.06
C ASP A 387 1.82 -25.24 22.62
N LEU A 388 1.40 -26.45 22.99
CA LEU A 388 0.04 -26.89 23.15
C LEU A 388 -0.57 -26.13 24.35
N LEU A 389 -1.88 -25.89 24.29
CA LEU A 389 -2.73 -25.42 25.41
C LEU A 389 -2.48 -23.97 25.89
N ASP A 390 -3.30 -23.02 25.42
CA ASP A 390 -3.80 -21.96 26.32
C ASP A 390 -5.24 -21.57 25.94
N THR A 391 -6.09 -21.73 26.93
CA THR A 391 -7.54 -21.55 26.98
C THR A 391 -7.91 -20.06 27.10
N GLY A 392 -8.95 -19.64 26.38
CA GLY A 392 -9.83 -18.54 26.83
C GLY A 392 -9.30 -17.11 26.80
N LYS A 393 -8.77 -16.61 25.67
CA LYS A 393 -8.58 -15.16 25.45
C LYS A 393 -9.50 -14.63 24.35
N THR A 394 -10.27 -13.59 24.72
CA THR A 394 -11.26 -12.83 23.95
C THR A 394 -11.02 -12.85 22.44
N THR A 395 -11.99 -13.38 21.69
CA THR A 395 -12.03 -13.34 20.22
C THR A 395 -11.91 -11.88 19.75
N HIS A 396 -10.81 -11.58 19.08
CA HIS A 396 -10.60 -10.29 18.41
C HIS A 396 -11.60 -10.18 17.25
N ASN A 397 -12.49 -9.19 17.26
CA ASN A 397 -13.52 -9.02 16.22
C ASN A 397 -12.91 -8.46 14.93
N HIS A 398 -12.29 -9.35 14.15
CA HIS A 398 -11.59 -9.05 12.90
C HIS A 398 -12.46 -8.30 11.89
N SER A 399 -13.78 -8.53 11.86
CA SER A 399 -14.72 -7.83 10.97
C SER A 399 -14.80 -6.32 11.27
N ILE A 400 -14.84 -5.95 12.55
CA ILE A 400 -14.88 -4.53 12.97
C ILE A 400 -13.58 -3.83 12.58
N ASP A 401 -12.43 -4.50 12.72
CA ASP A 401 -11.14 -3.91 12.33
C ASP A 401 -10.97 -3.79 10.82
N CYS A 402 -11.46 -4.76 10.04
CA CYS A 402 -11.56 -4.63 8.59
C CYS A 402 -12.42 -3.42 8.21
N PHE A 403 -13.59 -3.25 8.84
CA PHE A 403 -14.45 -2.12 8.52
C PHE A 403 -13.89 -0.79 9.04
N ARG A 404 -13.12 -0.75 10.14
CA ARG A 404 -12.37 0.45 10.55
C ARG A 404 -11.39 0.92 9.49
N ILE A 405 -10.76 0.00 8.76
CA ILE A 405 -9.87 0.36 7.64
C ILE A 405 -10.70 0.98 6.50
N ILE A 406 -11.81 0.33 6.13
CA ILE A 406 -12.74 0.84 5.09
C ILE A 406 -13.29 2.22 5.49
N ALA A 407 -13.78 2.37 6.71
CA ALA A 407 -14.29 3.62 7.26
C ALA A 407 -13.20 4.70 7.30
N SER A 408 -11.96 4.38 7.70
CA SER A 408 -10.84 5.35 7.65
C SER A 408 -10.62 5.88 6.24
N PHE A 409 -10.64 4.99 5.24
CA PHE A 409 -10.54 5.35 3.84
C PHE A 409 -11.74 6.21 3.39
N LEU A 410 -12.96 5.87 3.80
CA LEU A 410 -14.17 6.64 3.52
C LEU A 410 -14.16 8.04 4.16
N VAL A 411 -13.59 8.21 5.37
CA VAL A 411 -13.38 9.54 5.98
C VAL A 411 -12.49 10.39 5.09
N VAL A 412 -11.45 9.83 4.51
CA VAL A 412 -10.61 10.55 3.56
C VAL A 412 -11.45 10.93 2.33
N CYS A 413 -12.26 10.01 1.82
CA CYS A 413 -13.04 10.23 0.61
C CYS A 413 -13.97 11.44 0.70
N ILE A 414 -14.60 11.68 1.86
CA ILE A 414 -15.53 12.81 2.04
C ILE A 414 -14.83 14.19 2.12
N HIS A 415 -13.51 14.24 2.36
CA HIS A 415 -12.75 15.50 2.45
C HIS A 415 -12.00 15.84 1.15
N ILE A 416 -11.99 14.93 0.18
CA ILE A 416 -11.38 15.12 -1.13
C ILE A 416 -12.48 15.44 -2.15
N PRO A 417 -12.28 16.38 -3.09
CA PRO A 417 -13.31 16.76 -4.05
C PRO A 417 -13.45 15.71 -5.17
N PHE A 418 -14.17 14.61 -4.89
CA PHE A 418 -14.59 13.66 -5.91
C PHE A 418 -15.70 14.27 -6.78
N ARG A 419 -15.40 14.58 -8.04
CA ARG A 419 -16.37 15.19 -8.98
C ARG A 419 -17.14 14.14 -9.80
N GLY A 420 -18.35 14.51 -10.22
CA GLY A 420 -19.24 13.68 -11.04
C GLY A 420 -20.07 12.67 -10.23
N THR A 421 -21.05 12.04 -10.87
CA THR A 421 -22.05 11.17 -10.22
C THR A 421 -21.43 10.05 -9.37
N MET A 422 -20.38 9.39 -9.87
CA MET A 422 -19.66 8.36 -9.11
C MET A 422 -18.95 8.92 -7.89
N GLY A 423 -18.37 10.12 -8.00
CA GLY A 423 -17.75 10.80 -6.87
C GLY A 423 -18.77 11.12 -5.77
N SER A 424 -19.96 11.57 -6.17
CA SER A 424 -21.06 11.84 -5.25
C SER A 424 -21.62 10.57 -4.59
N ILE A 425 -21.68 9.45 -5.31
CA ILE A 425 -22.04 8.14 -4.73
C ILE A 425 -21.00 7.70 -3.70
N VAL A 426 -19.70 7.85 -3.99
CA VAL A 426 -18.62 7.55 -3.04
C VAL A 426 -18.74 8.42 -1.78
N ILE A 427 -19.02 9.72 -1.93
CA ILE A 427 -19.23 10.62 -0.80
C ILE A 427 -20.50 10.22 -0.02
N ALA A 428 -21.58 9.83 -0.69
CA ALA A 428 -22.82 9.35 -0.06
C ALA A 428 -22.57 8.12 0.84
N PHE A 429 -21.78 7.15 0.39
CA PHE A 429 -21.33 6.06 1.24
C PHE A 429 -20.32 6.50 2.30
N GLY A 430 -19.45 7.46 1.96
CA GLY A 430 -18.41 7.95 2.87
C GLY A 430 -18.95 8.56 4.17
N LYS A 431 -20.17 9.10 4.14
CA LYS A 431 -20.87 9.66 5.30
C LYS A 431 -21.07 8.67 6.45
N ILE A 432 -21.10 7.36 6.19
CA ILE A 432 -21.29 6.34 7.24
C ILE A 432 -20.06 6.19 8.14
N ALA A 433 -18.90 6.66 7.70
CA ALA A 433 -17.62 6.36 8.34
C ALA A 433 -17.49 6.95 9.74
N VAL A 434 -17.83 8.23 9.89
CA VAL A 434 -17.75 8.92 11.20
C VAL A 434 -18.76 8.34 12.20
N PRO A 435 -20.07 8.21 11.86
CA PRO A 435 -21.03 7.49 12.70
C PRO A 435 -20.57 6.08 13.10
N PHE A 436 -19.99 5.31 12.18
CA PHE A 436 -19.44 3.98 12.48
C PHE A 436 -18.38 4.03 13.58
N PHE A 437 -17.40 4.94 13.50
CA PHE A 437 -16.39 5.07 14.55
C PHE A 437 -16.99 5.43 15.91
N LEU A 438 -18.06 6.23 15.93
CA LEU A 438 -18.77 6.61 17.15
C LEU A 438 -19.53 5.44 17.77
N VAL A 439 -20.28 4.68 16.97
CA VAL A 439 -20.99 3.48 17.42
C VAL A 439 -20.01 2.43 17.95
N VAL A 440 -18.94 2.16 17.20
CA VAL A 440 -17.92 1.20 17.62
C VAL A 440 -17.21 1.66 18.90
N SER A 441 -16.96 2.96 19.05
CA SER A 441 -16.39 3.50 20.29
C SER A 441 -17.30 3.23 21.48
N GLY A 442 -18.61 3.49 21.36
CA GLY A 442 -19.59 3.20 22.39
C GLY A 442 -19.64 1.71 22.75
N TYR A 443 -19.66 0.85 21.73
CA TYR A 443 -19.67 -0.60 21.88
C TYR A 443 -18.47 -1.12 22.71
N PHE A 444 -17.26 -0.61 22.47
CA PHE A 444 -16.08 -1.04 23.23
C PHE A 444 -15.97 -0.41 24.62
N LEU A 445 -16.55 0.77 24.82
CA LEU A 445 -16.55 1.46 26.11
C LEU A 445 -17.50 0.79 27.11
N TYR A 446 -18.70 0.40 26.68
CA TYR A 446 -19.77 -0.07 27.58
C TYR A 446 -19.42 -1.32 28.39
N ARG A 447 -19.73 -1.32 29.67
CA ARG A 447 -19.68 -2.47 30.58
C ARG A 447 -20.90 -2.43 31.50
N ASP A 448 -21.43 -3.60 31.87
CA ASP A 448 -22.63 -3.68 32.73
C ASP A 448 -22.38 -3.13 34.14
N ASP A 449 -21.14 -3.32 34.64
CA ASP A 449 -20.64 -2.69 35.86
C ASP A 449 -20.35 -1.20 35.63
N ASN A 450 -21.02 -0.35 36.42
CA ASN A 450 -20.94 1.11 36.28
C ASN A 450 -19.55 1.65 36.67
N GLN A 451 -18.88 1.05 37.65
CA GLN A 451 -17.54 1.52 38.06
C GLN A 451 -16.52 1.27 36.96
N GLU A 452 -16.49 0.07 36.37
CA GLU A 452 -15.63 -0.23 35.23
C GLU A 452 -15.99 0.61 33.99
N PHE A 453 -17.29 0.86 33.74
CA PHE A 453 -17.71 1.73 32.65
C PHE A 453 -17.20 3.17 32.83
N LEU A 454 -17.38 3.75 34.01
CA LEU A 454 -16.85 5.08 34.36
C LEU A 454 -15.33 5.16 34.21
N LYS A 455 -14.60 4.14 34.70
CA LYS A 455 -13.14 4.06 34.57
C LYS A 455 -12.68 4.10 33.11
N ARG A 456 -13.37 3.36 32.23
CA ARG A 456 -13.09 3.35 30.78
C ARG A 456 -13.39 4.69 30.13
N LEU A 457 -14.53 5.30 30.46
CA LEU A 457 -14.91 6.62 29.96
C LEU A 457 -13.85 7.67 30.35
N VAL A 458 -13.43 7.72 31.61
CA VAL A 458 -12.39 8.66 32.07
C VAL A 458 -11.07 8.43 31.35
N LYS A 459 -10.63 7.16 31.21
CA LYS A 459 -9.40 6.81 30.49
C LYS A 459 -9.45 7.26 29.04
N GLN A 460 -10.56 6.99 28.34
CA GLN A 460 -10.74 7.40 26.95
C GLN A 460 -10.81 8.93 26.81
N THR A 461 -11.50 9.61 27.73
CA THR A 461 -11.60 11.08 27.76
C THR A 461 -10.23 11.72 27.86
N LYS A 462 -9.34 11.24 28.74
CA LYS A 462 -7.96 11.75 28.85
C LYS A 462 -7.18 11.60 27.54
N ARG A 463 -7.32 10.45 26.87
CA ARG A 463 -6.64 10.19 25.59
C ARG A 463 -7.17 11.10 24.48
N ILE A 464 -8.49 11.23 24.35
CA ILE A 464 -9.11 12.09 23.34
C ILE A 464 -8.83 13.57 23.63
N LEU A 465 -8.79 13.99 24.90
CA LEU A 465 -8.39 15.35 25.29
C LEU A 465 -6.98 15.66 24.79
N PHE A 466 -6.00 14.79 25.07
CA PHE A 466 -4.63 14.96 24.58
C PHE A 466 -4.57 15.06 23.05
N LEU A 467 -5.26 14.16 22.34
CA LEU A 467 -5.31 14.19 20.87
C LEU A 467 -5.98 15.44 20.32
N THR A 468 -7.05 15.92 20.97
CA THR A 468 -7.76 17.13 20.57
C THR A 468 -6.86 18.36 20.71
N LEU A 469 -6.17 18.50 21.85
CA LEU A 469 -5.23 19.59 22.09
C LEU A 469 -4.08 19.55 21.08
N PHE A 470 -3.44 18.38 20.91
CA PHE A 470 -2.33 18.20 19.99
C PHE A 470 -2.73 18.50 18.53
N ALA A 471 -3.87 17.99 18.07
CA ALA A 471 -4.34 18.21 16.70
C ALA A 471 -4.68 19.69 16.46
N ASN A 472 -5.36 20.37 17.39
CA ASN A 472 -5.64 21.79 17.25
C ASN A 472 -4.36 22.63 17.23
N LEU A 473 -3.37 22.32 18.07
CA LEU A 473 -2.06 23.00 18.05
C LEU A 473 -1.33 22.79 16.72
N LEU A 474 -1.32 21.56 16.19
CA LEU A 474 -0.71 21.25 14.90
C LEU A 474 -1.38 22.03 13.76
N PHE A 475 -2.72 22.07 13.71
CA PHE A 475 -3.44 22.80 12.67
C PHE A 475 -3.32 24.31 12.83
N ALA A 476 -3.24 24.83 14.05
CA ALA A 476 -2.92 26.24 14.30
C ALA A 476 -1.52 26.58 13.76
N LEU A 477 -0.53 25.72 13.98
CA LEU A 477 0.83 25.90 13.43
C LEU A 477 0.82 25.88 11.90
N VAL A 478 0.12 24.93 11.27
CA VAL A 478 -0.01 24.87 9.80
C VAL A 478 -0.69 26.12 9.26
N ALA A 479 -1.77 26.58 9.90
CA ALA A 479 -2.46 27.81 9.52
C ALA A 479 -1.54 29.04 9.61
N TYR A 480 -0.74 29.12 10.68
CA TYR A 480 0.24 30.21 10.88
C TYR A 480 1.35 30.20 9.82
N ILE A 481 1.91 29.03 9.51
CA ILE A 481 2.92 28.86 8.46
C ILE A 481 2.34 29.28 7.10
N ASN A 482 1.13 28.83 6.76
CA ASN A 482 0.47 29.18 5.50
C ASN A 482 0.22 30.69 5.38
N ALA A 483 -0.25 31.35 6.46
CA ALA A 483 -0.45 32.80 6.47
C ALA A 483 0.87 33.57 6.30
N SER A 484 1.95 33.06 6.91
CA SER A 484 3.30 33.64 6.80
C SER A 484 3.87 33.51 5.38
N ILE A 485 3.69 32.35 4.74
CA ILE A 485 4.12 32.12 3.35
C ILE A 485 3.32 32.99 2.37
N ALA A 486 2.03 33.19 2.62
CA ALA A 486 1.16 34.01 1.76
C ALA A 486 1.38 35.53 1.92
N GLY A 487 2.20 35.98 2.86
CA GLY A 487 2.42 37.40 3.14
C GLY A 487 1.24 38.11 3.82
N VAL A 488 0.24 37.36 4.30
CA VAL A 488 -1.01 37.88 4.91
C VAL A 488 -0.90 37.78 6.43
N ASN A 489 0.09 38.44 7.04
CA ASN A 489 0.44 38.19 8.45
C ASN A 489 -0.12 39.22 9.45
N GLN A 490 -1.03 40.11 9.06
CA GLN A 490 -1.36 41.26 9.93
C GLN A 490 -2.36 40.96 11.07
N ASN A 491 -3.12 39.85 11.06
CA ASN A 491 -4.03 39.55 12.18
C ASN A 491 -4.46 38.07 12.33
N PHE A 492 -3.50 37.14 12.48
CA PHE A 492 -3.80 35.72 12.70
C PHE A 492 -4.70 35.49 13.93
N ILE A 493 -4.41 36.16 15.06
CA ILE A 493 -5.18 35.99 16.29
C ILE A 493 -6.63 36.45 16.11
N GLY A 494 -6.85 37.64 15.54
CA GLY A 494 -8.19 38.18 15.32
C GLY A 494 -9.03 37.39 14.30
N GLN A 495 -8.40 36.64 13.40
CA GLN A 495 -9.11 35.78 12.44
C GLN A 495 -9.63 34.48 13.09
N TYR A 496 -8.82 33.83 13.91
CA TYR A 496 -9.13 32.51 14.46
C TYR A 496 -9.84 32.57 15.82
N PHE A 497 -9.58 33.60 16.64
CA PHE A 497 -10.14 33.74 17.99
C PHE A 497 -11.24 34.82 18.06
N THR A 498 -12.20 34.77 17.13
CA THR A 498 -13.40 35.62 17.19
C THR A 498 -14.40 35.12 18.24
N LEU A 499 -15.28 36.01 18.72
CA LEU A 499 -16.37 35.62 19.65
C LEU A 499 -17.24 34.50 19.06
N ASN A 500 -17.49 34.52 17.75
CA ASN A 500 -18.25 33.49 17.04
C ASN A 500 -17.53 32.14 17.02
N ASN A 501 -16.23 32.12 16.73
CA ASN A 501 -15.44 30.89 16.74
C ASN A 501 -15.33 30.29 18.14
N LEU A 502 -15.19 31.14 19.17
CA LEU A 502 -15.22 30.69 20.57
C LEU A 502 -16.59 30.11 20.94
N LYS A 503 -17.69 30.76 20.52
CA LYS A 503 -19.04 30.23 20.69
C LYS A 503 -19.20 28.87 19.99
N TYR A 504 -18.70 28.73 18.77
CA TYR A 504 -18.76 27.48 18.02
C TYR A 504 -17.90 26.38 18.64
N PHE A 505 -16.74 26.72 19.18
CA PHE A 505 -15.89 25.78 19.88
C PHE A 505 -16.51 25.29 21.20
N LEU A 506 -17.05 26.21 22.00
CA LEU A 506 -17.57 25.90 23.34
C LEU A 506 -18.97 25.27 23.31
N LEU A 507 -19.87 25.72 22.42
CA LEU A 507 -21.25 25.23 22.38
C LEU A 507 -21.46 24.10 21.37
N TYR A 508 -20.76 24.17 20.23
CA TYR A 508 -20.95 23.25 19.11
C TYR A 508 -19.70 22.44 18.79
N ASN A 509 -18.72 22.41 19.71
CA ASN A 509 -17.53 21.57 19.66
C ASN A 509 -16.78 21.63 18.31
N MET A 510 -16.83 22.78 17.64
CA MET A 510 -16.26 23.03 16.32
C MET A 510 -14.89 23.71 16.47
N SER A 511 -13.85 23.13 15.87
CA SER A 511 -12.51 23.72 15.93
C SER A 511 -12.45 25.01 15.09
N PRO A 512 -11.80 26.07 15.59
CA PRO A 512 -11.55 27.27 14.79
C PRO A 512 -10.52 27.04 13.68
N PHE A 513 -9.70 25.97 13.77
CA PHE A 513 -8.56 25.77 12.88
C PHE A 513 -8.86 24.85 11.68
N ALA A 514 -9.75 23.87 11.84
CA ALA A 514 -10.19 23.02 10.73
C ALA A 514 -11.50 22.27 11.00
N ASP A 515 -12.39 22.22 10.00
CA ASP A 515 -13.73 21.64 10.13
C ASP A 515 -13.75 20.15 10.48
N HIS A 516 -12.79 19.38 9.94
CA HIS A 516 -12.72 17.93 10.16
C HIS A 516 -12.28 17.56 11.58
N LEU A 517 -11.67 18.49 12.33
CA LEU A 517 -11.34 18.30 13.75
C LEU A 517 -12.58 18.26 14.65
N TRP A 518 -13.75 18.62 14.12
CA TRP A 518 -15.05 18.49 14.79
C TRP A 518 -15.26 17.10 15.41
N TYR A 519 -14.81 16.02 14.76
CA TYR A 519 -14.96 14.66 15.29
C TYR A 519 -14.27 14.47 16.66
N LEU A 520 -13.06 14.99 16.83
CA LEU A 520 -12.32 14.86 18.09
C LEU A 520 -12.99 15.69 19.19
N GLY A 521 -13.42 16.91 18.84
CA GLY A 521 -14.20 17.77 19.75
C GLY A 521 -15.53 17.13 20.14
N SER A 522 -16.31 16.65 19.18
CA SER A 522 -17.63 16.07 19.42
C SER A 522 -17.55 14.81 20.29
N LEU A 523 -16.56 13.96 20.05
CA LEU A 523 -16.29 12.77 20.85
C LEU A 523 -15.86 13.14 22.27
N LEU A 524 -14.98 14.14 22.45
CA LEU A 524 -14.56 14.60 23.77
C LEU A 524 -15.75 15.06 24.62
N TYR A 525 -16.59 15.93 24.05
CA TYR A 525 -17.76 16.48 24.72
C TYR A 525 -18.76 15.37 25.05
N SER A 526 -18.99 14.44 24.13
CA SER A 526 -19.91 13.33 24.34
C SER A 526 -19.42 12.36 25.42
N LEU A 527 -18.11 12.12 25.52
CA LEU A 527 -17.54 11.32 26.61
C LEU A 527 -17.73 12.00 27.97
N VAL A 528 -17.57 13.33 28.04
CA VAL A 528 -17.85 14.10 29.27
C VAL A 528 -19.33 14.00 29.65
N ILE A 529 -20.24 14.15 28.69
CA ILE A 529 -21.69 13.98 28.91
C ILE A 529 -21.97 12.57 29.44
N LEU A 530 -21.41 11.53 28.83
CA LEU A 530 -21.59 10.15 29.29
C LEU A 530 -21.02 9.90 30.69
N ILE A 531 -19.91 10.54 31.06
CA ILE A 531 -19.38 10.49 32.44
C ILE A 531 -20.39 11.09 33.41
N VAL A 532 -20.98 12.24 33.08
CA VAL A 532 -22.00 12.87 33.92
C VAL A 532 -23.22 11.95 34.07
N LEU A 533 -23.75 11.42 32.96
CA LEU A 533 -24.89 10.49 32.96
C LEU A 533 -24.59 9.20 33.74
N ALA A 534 -23.35 8.71 33.70
CA ALA A 534 -22.92 7.52 34.43
C ALA A 534 -22.72 7.78 35.93
N LYS A 535 -22.21 8.96 36.31
CA LYS A 535 -22.09 9.40 37.71
C LYS A 535 -23.44 9.57 38.41
N VAL A 536 -24.44 10.08 37.69
CA VAL A 536 -25.82 10.22 38.22
C VAL A 536 -26.66 8.95 38.00
N ASN A 537 -26.05 7.86 37.52
CA ASN A 537 -26.68 6.55 37.33
C ASN A 537 -27.86 6.48 36.33
N ILE A 538 -28.09 7.48 35.49
CA ILE A 538 -29.21 7.48 34.51
C ILE A 538 -28.82 7.00 33.11
N HIS A 539 -27.52 6.78 32.84
CA HIS A 539 -27.02 6.38 31.51
C HIS A 539 -27.76 5.17 30.91
N LYS A 540 -28.18 4.19 31.73
CA LYS A 540 -28.92 3.00 31.28
C LYS A 540 -30.27 3.31 30.64
N TYR A 541 -30.94 4.37 31.10
CA TYR A 541 -32.20 4.86 30.57
C TYR A 541 -31.97 5.87 29.45
N ALA A 542 -31.02 6.80 29.65
CA ALA A 542 -30.67 7.81 28.66
C ALA A 542 -30.35 7.17 27.31
N MET A 543 -29.67 6.01 27.28
CA MET A 543 -29.33 5.28 26.06
C MET A 543 -30.50 5.07 25.10
N PHE A 544 -31.74 4.91 25.61
CA PHE A 544 -32.93 4.72 24.78
C PHE A 544 -33.42 6.00 24.10
N LEU A 545 -32.88 7.17 24.45
CA LEU A 545 -33.13 8.43 23.74
C LEU A 545 -32.35 8.52 22.41
N SER A 546 -31.40 7.61 22.15
CA SER A 546 -30.57 7.63 20.93
C SER A 546 -31.37 7.74 19.63
N PRO A 547 -32.42 6.93 19.38
CA PRO A 547 -33.20 7.03 18.14
C PRO A 547 -33.94 8.36 18.01
N ALA A 548 -34.46 8.91 19.11
CA ALA A 548 -35.16 10.18 19.11
C ALA A 548 -34.22 11.35 18.78
N LEU A 549 -33.03 11.39 19.37
CA LEU A 549 -32.03 12.43 19.09
C LEU A 549 -31.56 12.41 17.63
N LEU A 550 -31.39 11.22 17.04
CA LEU A 550 -31.06 11.10 15.62
C LEU A 550 -32.23 11.46 14.71
N GLY A 551 -33.46 11.16 15.12
CA GLY A 551 -34.67 11.66 14.44
C GLY A 551 -34.69 13.19 14.41
N VAL A 552 -34.35 13.84 15.52
CA VAL A 552 -34.20 15.30 15.60
C VAL A 552 -33.09 15.78 14.67
N TYR A 553 -31.93 15.11 14.63
CA TYR A 553 -30.84 15.45 13.69
C TYR A 553 -31.33 15.44 12.24
N ILE A 554 -32.01 14.37 11.81
CA ILE A 554 -32.48 14.24 10.43
C ILE A 554 -33.58 15.26 10.12
N TYR A 555 -34.52 15.47 11.05
CA TYR A 555 -35.58 16.47 10.90
C TYR A 555 -35.01 17.88 10.75
N LEU A 556 -34.11 18.29 11.65
CA LEU A 556 -33.46 19.60 11.61
C LEU A 556 -32.59 19.76 10.36
N SER A 557 -31.91 18.71 9.91
CA SER A 557 -31.11 18.76 8.68
C SER A 557 -31.94 18.89 7.41
N LYS A 558 -33.22 18.50 7.44
CA LYS A 558 -34.14 18.59 6.30
C LYS A 558 -34.98 19.87 6.30
N ASN A 559 -35.41 20.31 7.48
CA ASN A 559 -36.40 21.37 7.65
C ASN A 559 -35.86 22.64 8.34
N GLY A 560 -34.65 22.59 8.89
CA GLY A 560 -34.08 23.71 9.63
C GLY A 560 -33.62 24.84 8.71
N SER A 561 -34.08 26.06 8.97
CA SER A 561 -33.52 27.29 8.39
C SER A 561 -32.41 27.82 9.31
N GLY A 562 -31.18 27.30 9.18
CA GLY A 562 -30.06 27.73 10.04
C GLY A 562 -28.71 27.08 9.72
N ASP A 563 -27.67 27.54 10.44
CA ASP A 563 -26.29 27.04 10.34
C ASP A 563 -26.21 25.54 10.69
N LEU A 564 -25.66 24.72 9.78
CA LEU A 564 -25.48 23.27 9.93
C LEU A 564 -24.77 22.91 11.25
N ILE A 565 -23.90 23.80 11.73
CA ILE A 565 -23.15 23.64 12.99
C ILE A 565 -24.10 23.53 14.20
N ALA A 566 -25.25 24.20 14.17
CA ALA A 566 -26.20 24.24 15.29
C ALA A 566 -26.82 22.87 15.59
N TYR A 567 -27.03 22.03 14.58
CA TYR A 567 -27.60 20.68 14.72
C TYR A 567 -26.59 19.55 14.47
N ARG A 568 -25.40 19.84 13.93
CA ARG A 568 -24.28 18.91 13.83
C ARG A 568 -23.30 19.09 14.98
N ASN A 569 -23.72 18.74 16.20
CA ASN A 569 -22.91 18.88 17.41
C ASN A 569 -22.85 17.58 18.23
N ALA A 570 -22.10 17.60 19.32
CA ALA A 570 -21.91 16.47 20.22
C ALA A 570 -23.24 15.89 20.72
N LEU A 571 -24.16 16.74 21.17
CA LEU A 571 -25.41 16.32 21.82
C LEU A 571 -26.38 15.64 20.83
N ILE A 572 -26.56 16.23 19.65
CA ILE A 572 -27.55 15.78 18.67
C ILE A 572 -27.02 14.63 17.79
N VAL A 573 -25.71 14.57 17.55
CA VAL A 573 -25.11 13.59 16.63
C VAL A 573 -24.26 12.57 17.38
N THR A 574 -23.27 13.01 18.15
CA THR A 574 -22.24 12.10 18.66
C THR A 574 -22.67 11.26 19.87
N VAL A 575 -23.36 11.89 20.82
CA VAL A 575 -23.97 11.25 21.99
C VAL A 575 -24.89 10.09 21.58
N PRO A 576 -25.86 10.26 20.65
CA PRO A 576 -26.74 9.16 20.30
C PRO A 576 -26.05 8.00 19.59
N TYR A 577 -25.06 8.23 18.71
CA TYR A 577 -24.29 7.12 18.11
C TYR A 577 -23.48 6.35 19.16
N LEU A 578 -22.80 7.05 20.08
CA LEU A 578 -22.07 6.39 21.17
C LEU A 578 -23.01 5.55 22.04
N MET A 579 -24.15 6.12 22.41
CA MET A 579 -25.16 5.43 23.22
C MET A 579 -25.79 4.25 22.48
N MET A 580 -25.98 4.33 21.16
CA MET A 580 -26.42 3.19 20.36
C MET A 580 -25.37 2.07 20.34
N GLY A 581 -24.09 2.42 20.24
CA GLY A 581 -23.00 1.46 20.42
C GLY A 581 -23.05 0.75 21.77
N CYS A 582 -23.31 1.50 22.84
CA CYS A 582 -23.51 0.95 24.18
C CYS A 582 -24.72 0.01 24.25
N LEU A 583 -25.86 0.35 23.60
CA LEU A 583 -27.04 -0.51 23.52
C LEU A 583 -26.74 -1.82 22.78
N ILE A 584 -26.07 -1.75 21.62
CA ILE A 584 -25.66 -2.93 20.85
C ILE A 584 -24.82 -3.85 21.74
N ARG A 585 -23.84 -3.29 22.47
CA ARG A 585 -23.00 -4.08 23.40
C ARG A 585 -23.82 -4.68 24.54
N ARG A 586 -24.74 -3.92 25.12
CA ARG A 586 -25.60 -4.37 26.24
C ARG A 586 -26.47 -5.56 25.85
N TYR A 587 -26.94 -5.61 24.61
CA TYR A 587 -27.83 -6.67 24.12
C TYR A 587 -27.17 -7.66 23.16
N GLU A 588 -25.83 -7.62 23.03
CA GLU A 588 -25.06 -8.44 22.09
C GLU A 588 -25.47 -9.92 22.13
N LYS A 589 -25.54 -10.53 23.31
CA LYS A 589 -25.91 -11.95 23.46
C LYS A 589 -27.29 -12.29 22.90
N ARG A 590 -28.24 -11.36 22.94
CA ARG A 590 -29.58 -11.55 22.38
C ARG A 590 -29.57 -11.35 20.86
N LEU A 591 -28.78 -10.39 20.37
CA LEU A 591 -28.62 -10.10 18.95
C LEU A 591 -27.90 -11.23 18.21
N THR A 592 -26.88 -11.86 18.81
CA THR A 592 -26.14 -12.98 18.19
C THR A 592 -26.95 -14.26 18.05
N ASN A 593 -28.10 -14.38 18.71
CA ASN A 593 -28.98 -15.56 18.63
C ASN A 593 -29.98 -15.48 17.45
N LEU A 594 -29.98 -14.38 16.70
CA LEU A 594 -30.83 -14.21 15.52
C LEU A 594 -30.15 -14.80 14.27
N ASN A 595 -30.95 -15.31 13.34
CA ASN A 595 -30.46 -15.84 12.07
C ASN A 595 -29.69 -14.76 11.29
N GLY A 596 -28.48 -15.06 10.80
CA GLY A 596 -27.63 -14.10 10.08
C GLY A 596 -28.30 -13.44 8.86
N LEU A 597 -29.28 -14.09 8.24
CA LEU A 597 -30.08 -13.50 7.15
C LEU A 597 -30.87 -12.25 7.58
N VAL A 598 -31.23 -12.15 8.87
CA VAL A 598 -31.96 -11.01 9.45
C VAL A 598 -31.15 -9.72 9.36
N TYR A 599 -29.82 -9.80 9.30
CA TYR A 599 -28.92 -8.64 9.20
C TYR A 599 -28.47 -8.37 7.77
N ILE A 600 -28.27 -9.42 6.95
CA ILE A 600 -27.81 -9.30 5.57
C ILE A 600 -28.87 -8.65 4.66
N ILE A 601 -30.15 -9.04 4.80
CA ILE A 601 -31.23 -8.50 3.95
C ILE A 601 -31.40 -6.98 4.15
N PRO A 602 -31.55 -6.46 5.39
CA PRO A 602 -31.59 -5.02 5.62
C PRO A 602 -30.31 -4.31 5.15
N LEU A 603 -29.13 -4.90 5.32
CA LEU A 603 -27.87 -4.32 4.84
C LEU A 603 -27.93 -4.08 3.32
N ILE A 604 -28.34 -5.07 2.53
CA ILE A 604 -28.46 -4.94 1.06
C ILE A 604 -29.49 -3.87 0.69
N ILE A 605 -30.66 -3.87 1.35
CA ILE A 605 -31.71 -2.87 1.13
C ILE A 605 -31.17 -1.46 1.44
N LEU A 606 -30.43 -1.29 2.53
CA LEU A 606 -29.85 -0.01 2.95
C LEU A 606 -28.75 0.47 1.99
N LEU A 607 -27.95 -0.45 1.43
CA LEU A 607 -26.96 -0.12 0.40
C LEU A 607 -27.64 0.43 -0.87
N VAL A 608 -28.72 -0.23 -1.33
CA VAL A 608 -29.47 0.20 -2.53
C VAL A 608 -30.20 1.51 -2.27
N THR A 609 -30.93 1.61 -1.17
CA THR A 609 -31.69 2.82 -0.81
C THR A 609 -30.78 4.03 -0.62
N ASN A 610 -29.52 3.86 -0.21
CA ASN A 610 -28.54 4.94 -0.14
C ASN A 610 -28.21 5.55 -1.51
N VAL A 611 -28.15 4.72 -2.55
CA VAL A 611 -27.97 5.20 -3.94
C VAL A 611 -29.25 5.86 -4.45
N LEU A 612 -30.41 5.34 -4.07
CA LEU A 612 -31.71 5.90 -4.45
C LEU A 612 -31.98 7.25 -3.77
N GLU A 613 -31.69 7.40 -2.48
CA GLU A 613 -31.81 8.67 -1.76
C GLU A 613 -30.89 9.72 -2.37
N TYR A 614 -29.64 9.36 -2.73
CA TYR A 614 -28.78 10.27 -3.48
C TYR A 614 -29.39 10.67 -4.83
N SER A 615 -29.95 9.71 -5.58
CA SER A 615 -30.58 9.96 -6.88
C SER A 615 -31.82 10.86 -6.78
N TYR A 616 -32.56 10.75 -5.69
CA TYR A 616 -33.77 11.54 -5.41
C TYR A 616 -33.43 12.96 -4.95
N TYR A 617 -32.64 13.10 -3.88
CA TYR A 617 -32.34 14.41 -3.30
C TYR A 617 -31.33 15.20 -4.13
N LYS A 618 -30.46 14.54 -4.92
CA LYS A 618 -29.37 15.14 -5.71
C LYS A 618 -28.44 16.08 -4.93
N THR A 619 -28.49 16.03 -3.59
CA THR A 619 -27.66 16.85 -2.70
C THR A 619 -27.03 15.97 -1.64
N LEU A 620 -25.76 16.23 -1.35
CA LEU A 620 -25.00 15.60 -0.28
C LEU A 620 -25.02 16.42 1.01
N ALA A 621 -25.74 17.54 1.06
CA ALA A 621 -25.82 18.37 2.28
C ALA A 621 -26.67 17.70 3.39
N ILE A 622 -27.63 16.86 3.00
CA ILE A 622 -28.62 16.27 3.91
C ILE A 622 -28.17 14.85 4.33
N PRO A 623 -28.37 14.43 5.59
CA PRO A 623 -28.21 13.03 6.01
C PRO A 623 -29.29 12.15 5.38
N TYR A 624 -28.90 10.95 4.93
CA TYR A 624 -29.81 9.98 4.32
C TYR A 624 -30.27 8.98 5.37
N TYR A 625 -31.56 8.63 5.37
CA TYR A 625 -32.08 7.66 6.34
C TYR A 625 -31.36 6.32 6.21
N SER A 626 -31.12 5.90 4.96
CA SER A 626 -30.39 4.68 4.62
C SER A 626 -28.96 4.71 5.15
N ALA A 627 -28.25 5.84 5.04
CA ALA A 627 -26.88 5.96 5.51
C ALA A 627 -26.81 5.83 7.04
N GLU A 628 -27.73 6.48 7.76
CA GLU A 628 -27.75 6.42 9.23
C GLU A 628 -28.09 5.03 9.76
N LEU A 629 -29.01 4.33 9.09
CA LEU A 629 -29.36 2.95 9.44
C LEU A 629 -28.27 1.95 9.03
N LEU A 630 -27.57 2.19 7.92
CA LEU A 630 -26.51 1.32 7.42
C LEU A 630 -25.36 1.19 8.43
N VAL A 631 -25.07 2.25 9.18
CA VAL A 631 -24.07 2.26 10.26
C VAL A 631 -24.36 1.15 11.28
N TYR A 632 -25.62 0.97 11.66
CA TYR A 632 -26.01 -0.06 12.63
C TYR A 632 -26.01 -1.45 12.02
N ALA A 633 -26.54 -1.58 10.80
CA ALA A 633 -26.55 -2.86 10.09
C ALA A 633 -25.12 -3.42 9.94
N VAL A 634 -24.14 -2.57 9.61
CA VAL A 634 -22.73 -2.97 9.50
C VAL A 634 -22.12 -3.44 10.81
N VAL A 635 -22.50 -2.86 11.96
CA VAL A 635 -21.97 -3.27 13.27
C VAL A 635 -22.60 -4.57 13.77
N LEU A 636 -23.80 -4.89 13.30
CA LEU A 636 -24.55 -6.10 13.68
C LEU A 636 -24.18 -7.34 12.86
N VAL A 637 -23.57 -7.17 11.68
CA VAL A 637 -23.05 -8.24 10.79
C VAL A 637 -21.59 -8.56 11.16
#